data_AF-A0A5N5ZHH3-F1
#
_entry.id   AF-A0A5N5ZHH3-F1
#
_cell.length_a   1.000
_cell.length_b   1.000
_cell.length_c   1.000
_cell.angle_alpha   90.00
_cell.angle_beta   90.00
_cell.angle_gamma   90.00
#
_symmetry.space_group_name_H-M   'P 1'
#
loop_
_entity.id
_entity.type
_entity.pdbx_description
1 polymer ?
#
loop_
_entity_poly.entity_id
_entity_poly.type
_entity_poly.pdbx_seq_one_letter_code
_entity_poly.pdbx_strand_id
1 'polypeptide(L)'
;MTYKEKFEASEHRAHYKNIATKILREMTSLRSLVENSPTAPRRWIWELIQNAKDVHQSDGVRIIIDYYKDGQDSYISFKHNGKPFTADNIRFLIEQISSKDRDKNDEGKPKTTGKFGTGFLTTHLLSEKVLVKGVAKEPELDYRRFELELDRSGFNLNEITDSVQASKDSVQDLDNKPIFNDYQEGKFNTSFTYYLTDEIGYSVANKGLNDLEKCLPYTFVFVEELKVIKIKNSGKIFKNTTEFAEITPKIKVKKIVIEEGDEPNFWTTLEFAYLSKNLTTIAIPIRIEKNQIVIKEIEEDIPKLFCDFPLIGTESFNFPVIVNNPNFNPTDPRDGVFLTTSQRENPLAESNKEYIQEAIEIYYELLEFASNNKWINLHLLVHVKPLQFYPNWVSEAWYKDNILKDLRQKLLYTPIVKTANNELKSILTKDGKKYIWFPQSKSKKYRKKLWDIAIQWFPWVLPCENEIEVWNKLIWKDCGKLNSDQLSAFIEDKNSISELEKVIENIDSYEWLNKFYEFIKDEDDQYDSIINNRAIFPNQYGVFVKKIKLHKDKGDISDDLKLILNELGNDIKGELLHKKIEFELGNVREIDINYIVKEINSEVSSKANDRELAKDFKSTFKKLLLWFKNNPEIAKELFPNLYKNKHLLYDDDEILLNIEKAEMLEELMSELNISEISEIRNLVENGQKEKSILPVTENILMSMGITSLEEWQDAIKDKKLSELFSHESTPTTDMFVYVQGLIEKAKKNVIEVLSNLQEYNLDNLDTSTAPTVLAGVLKGDKEISIIVRPAYNDEVIIYYGSERDILDYEPSELWIDDDVDPRQITLGHILKSSNIVKFPV
;
A
#
# COMPACT_ATOMS: atom_id res chain seq x y z
N MET A 1 -59.24 -10.10 69.61
CA MET A 1 -58.34 -10.95 68.80
C MET A 1 -59.08 -12.15 68.28
N THR A 2 -59.65 -12.00 67.09
CA THR A 2 -60.27 -13.08 66.31
C THR A 2 -59.20 -13.90 65.58
N TYR A 3 -59.53 -15.11 65.10
CA TYR A 3 -58.61 -15.86 64.23
C TYR A 3 -58.29 -15.09 62.94
N LYS A 4 -59.26 -14.33 62.40
CA LYS A 4 -59.06 -13.45 61.25
C LYS A 4 -58.00 -12.39 61.52
N GLU A 5 -58.09 -11.68 62.65
CA GLU A 5 -57.07 -10.70 63.07
C GLU A 5 -55.69 -11.35 63.28
N LYS A 6 -55.63 -12.60 63.76
CA LYS A 6 -54.35 -13.34 63.86
C LYS A 6 -53.79 -13.76 62.51
N PHE A 7 -54.63 -14.15 61.55
CA PHE A 7 -54.20 -14.48 60.18
C PHE A 7 -53.70 -13.22 59.46
N GLU A 8 -54.45 -12.12 59.49
CA GLU A 8 -54.04 -10.84 58.89
C GLU A 8 -52.74 -10.32 59.50
N ALA A 9 -52.60 -10.37 60.83
CA ALA A 9 -51.35 -9.99 61.51
C ALA A 9 -50.18 -10.96 61.21
N SER A 10 -50.47 -12.22 60.86
CA SER A 10 -49.47 -13.20 60.44
C SER A 10 -49.05 -12.99 58.99
N GLU A 11 -49.98 -12.72 58.08
CA GLU A 11 -49.71 -12.39 56.68
C GLU A 11 -48.92 -11.08 56.58
N HIS A 12 -49.32 -10.05 57.32
CA HIS A 12 -48.59 -8.79 57.40
C HIS A 12 -47.14 -9.05 57.86
N ARG A 13 -46.94 -9.78 58.98
CA ARG A 13 -45.58 -10.14 59.44
C ARG A 13 -44.79 -10.97 58.42
N ALA A 14 -45.41 -11.94 57.76
CA ALA A 14 -44.75 -12.75 56.74
C ALA A 14 -44.32 -11.92 55.54
N HIS A 15 -45.14 -10.95 55.13
CA HIS A 15 -44.87 -10.05 54.01
C HIS A 15 -43.60 -9.20 54.25
N TYR A 16 -43.49 -8.47 55.37
CA TYR A 16 -42.27 -7.69 55.67
C TYR A 16 -41.07 -8.59 55.88
N LYS A 17 -41.24 -9.76 56.52
CA LYS A 17 -40.13 -10.70 56.71
C LYS A 17 -39.56 -11.19 55.38
N ASN A 18 -40.41 -11.43 54.38
CA ASN A 18 -39.96 -11.83 53.03
C ASN A 18 -39.21 -10.69 52.33
N ILE A 19 -39.73 -9.46 52.40
CA ILE A 19 -39.05 -8.27 51.87
C ILE A 19 -37.69 -8.07 52.53
N ALA A 20 -37.64 -8.11 53.87
CA ALA A 20 -36.43 -7.93 54.64
C ALA A 20 -35.40 -9.03 54.35
N THR A 21 -35.84 -10.28 54.14
CA THR A 21 -34.97 -11.40 53.75
C THR A 21 -34.34 -11.16 52.38
N LYS A 22 -35.12 -10.68 51.41
CA LYS A 22 -34.63 -10.33 50.07
C LYS A 22 -33.59 -9.20 50.15
N ILE A 23 -33.93 -8.10 50.82
CA ILE A 23 -33.05 -6.94 51.00
C ILE A 23 -31.75 -7.35 51.70
N LEU A 24 -31.82 -8.09 52.81
CA LEU A 24 -30.64 -8.53 53.56
C LEU A 24 -29.71 -9.37 52.68
N ARG A 25 -30.26 -10.31 51.91
CA ARG A 25 -29.48 -11.16 50.99
C ARG A 25 -28.77 -10.33 49.92
N GLU A 26 -29.48 -9.40 49.29
CA GLU A 26 -28.92 -8.57 48.23
C GLU A 26 -27.90 -7.56 48.77
N MET A 27 -28.17 -6.92 49.93
CA MET A 27 -27.20 -6.05 50.61
C MET A 27 -25.93 -6.81 51.01
N THR A 28 -26.06 -8.04 51.49
CA THR A 28 -24.89 -8.90 51.80
C THR A 28 -24.05 -9.14 50.55
N SER A 29 -24.69 -9.46 49.42
CA SER A 29 -24.00 -9.62 48.14
C SER A 29 -23.35 -8.32 47.67
N LEU A 30 -24.04 -7.19 47.81
CA LEU A 30 -23.54 -5.87 47.40
C LEU A 30 -22.30 -5.47 48.21
N ARG A 31 -22.33 -5.60 49.54
CA ARG A 31 -21.19 -5.37 50.44
C ARG A 31 -19.95 -6.14 49.98
N SER A 32 -20.10 -7.41 49.60
CA SER A 32 -18.99 -8.21 49.08
C SER A 32 -18.51 -7.79 47.68
N LEU A 33 -19.40 -7.27 46.84
CA LEU A 33 -19.07 -6.86 45.46
C LEU A 33 -18.29 -5.55 45.40
N VAL A 34 -18.47 -4.62 46.35
CA VAL A 34 -17.79 -3.31 46.30
C VAL A 34 -16.26 -3.44 46.27
N GLU A 35 -15.73 -4.38 47.06
CA GLU A 35 -14.29 -4.60 47.17
C GLU A 35 -13.76 -5.54 46.08
N ASN A 36 -14.57 -6.54 45.69
CA ASN A 36 -14.12 -7.64 44.83
C ASN A 36 -14.49 -7.49 43.35
N SER A 37 -15.35 -6.53 43.00
CA SER A 37 -15.80 -6.31 41.63
C SER A 37 -15.30 -4.98 41.07
N PRO A 38 -14.57 -4.97 39.94
CA PRO A 38 -14.18 -3.73 39.28
C PRO A 38 -15.36 -3.01 38.61
N THR A 39 -16.47 -3.72 38.33
CA THR A 39 -17.61 -3.18 37.59
C THR A 39 -18.73 -2.67 38.48
N ALA A 40 -19.01 -3.32 39.63
CA ALA A 40 -20.14 -2.96 40.49
C ALA A 40 -20.15 -1.48 40.96
N PRO A 41 -19.01 -0.89 41.41
CA PRO A 41 -18.96 0.52 41.83
C PRO A 41 -19.26 1.54 40.72
N ARG A 42 -19.20 1.14 39.44
CA ARG A 42 -19.45 2.02 38.29
C ARG A 42 -20.94 2.09 37.89
N ARG A 43 -21.77 1.14 38.34
CA ARG A 43 -23.14 0.95 37.82
C ARG A 43 -24.20 1.86 38.43
N TRP A 44 -24.06 2.26 39.70
CA TRP A 44 -25.11 2.94 40.45
C TRP A 44 -25.69 4.17 39.72
N ILE A 45 -24.82 4.91 39.02
CA ILE A 45 -25.21 6.14 38.34
C ILE A 45 -26.09 5.85 37.12
N TRP A 46 -25.77 4.78 36.38
CA TRP A 46 -26.55 4.33 35.24
C TRP A 46 -27.91 3.81 35.65
N GLU A 47 -28.01 3.15 36.81
CA GLU A 47 -29.31 2.73 37.36
C GLU A 47 -30.20 3.93 37.70
N LEU A 48 -29.64 5.01 38.26
CA LEU A 48 -30.39 6.24 38.52
C LEU A 48 -30.81 6.96 37.23
N ILE A 49 -29.92 7.05 36.23
CA ILE A 49 -30.22 7.66 34.93
C ILE A 49 -31.30 6.85 34.21
N GLN A 50 -31.22 5.52 34.23
CA GLN A 50 -32.22 4.62 33.67
C GLN A 50 -33.58 4.82 34.34
N ASN A 51 -33.62 4.88 35.67
CA ASN A 51 -34.86 5.15 36.40
C ASN A 51 -35.46 6.50 36.02
N ALA A 52 -34.62 7.54 35.83
CA ALA A 52 -35.07 8.85 35.39
C ALA A 52 -35.61 8.83 33.95
N LYS A 53 -34.96 8.10 33.02
CA LYS A 53 -35.41 7.87 31.64
C LYS A 53 -36.78 7.18 31.61
N ASP A 54 -36.98 6.14 32.41
CA ASP A 54 -38.23 5.36 32.44
C ASP A 54 -39.45 6.20 32.88
N VAL A 55 -39.23 7.34 33.52
CA VAL A 55 -40.28 8.30 33.93
C VAL A 55 -40.18 9.64 33.20
N HIS A 56 -39.62 9.66 31.99
CA HIS A 56 -39.48 10.89 31.21
C HIS A 56 -40.84 11.57 30.91
N GLN A 57 -40.77 12.89 30.78
CA GLN A 57 -41.85 13.75 30.29
C GLN A 57 -41.70 13.97 28.78
N SER A 58 -42.65 14.64 28.13
CA SER A 58 -42.62 14.89 26.68
C SER A 58 -41.34 15.60 26.22
N ASP A 59 -40.83 16.52 27.05
CA ASP A 59 -39.63 17.30 26.76
C ASP A 59 -38.32 16.54 27.07
N GLY A 60 -38.42 15.26 27.44
CA GLY A 60 -37.30 14.43 27.86
C GLY A 60 -36.82 14.70 29.30
N VAL A 61 -35.66 14.15 29.63
CA VAL A 61 -35.09 14.13 30.98
C VAL A 61 -33.84 14.99 31.05
N ARG A 62 -33.80 15.81 32.11
CA ARG A 62 -32.71 16.65 32.55
C ARG A 62 -32.30 16.19 33.94
N ILE A 63 -31.00 16.06 34.16
CA ILE A 63 -30.42 15.54 35.40
C ILE A 63 -29.40 16.53 35.94
N ILE A 64 -29.39 16.71 37.25
CA ILE A 64 -28.33 17.40 37.99
C ILE A 64 -27.72 16.42 38.98
N ILE A 65 -26.40 16.30 38.93
CA ILE A 65 -25.61 15.54 39.90
C ILE A 65 -24.77 16.54 40.69
N ASP A 66 -24.99 16.57 41.99
CA ASP A 66 -24.30 17.42 42.95
C ASP A 66 -23.42 16.54 43.84
N TYR A 67 -22.10 16.73 43.78
CA TYR A 67 -21.16 15.95 44.58
C TYR A 67 -20.31 16.91 45.40
N TYR A 68 -20.47 16.81 46.71
CA TYR A 68 -19.82 17.66 47.70
C TYR A 68 -18.99 16.80 48.65
N LYS A 69 -17.73 17.20 48.84
CA LYS A 69 -16.80 16.53 49.75
C LYS A 69 -16.31 17.53 50.79
N ASP A 70 -16.74 17.34 52.03
CA ASP A 70 -16.34 18.12 53.20
C ASP A 70 -16.56 17.32 54.49
N GLY A 71 -15.53 16.59 54.91
CA GLY A 71 -15.55 15.83 56.17
C GLY A 71 -16.78 14.93 56.32
N GLN A 72 -17.56 15.17 57.39
CA GLN A 72 -18.76 14.41 57.74
C GLN A 72 -20.02 14.86 56.97
N ASP A 73 -19.98 16.03 56.32
CA ASP A 73 -21.11 16.61 55.59
C ASP A 73 -21.09 16.27 54.09
N SER A 74 -20.23 15.34 53.69
CA SER A 74 -20.12 14.93 52.29
C SER A 74 -21.36 14.19 51.79
N TYR A 75 -21.76 14.50 50.57
CA TYR A 75 -22.92 13.87 49.96
C TYR A 75 -22.80 13.83 48.43
N ILE A 76 -23.59 12.95 47.85
CA ILE A 76 -23.93 12.99 46.43
C ILE A 76 -25.45 13.06 46.27
N SER A 77 -25.92 13.99 45.46
CA SER A 77 -27.34 14.24 45.20
C SER A 77 -27.63 14.11 43.71
N PHE A 78 -28.55 13.23 43.36
CA PHE A 78 -29.05 13.02 42.01
C PHE A 78 -30.46 13.60 41.89
N LYS A 79 -30.65 14.56 40.98
CA LYS A 79 -31.93 15.25 40.76
C LYS A 79 -32.39 15.12 39.33
N HIS A 80 -33.67 14.88 39.09
CA HIS A 80 -34.23 14.83 37.73
C HIS A 80 -35.61 15.48 37.63
N ASN A 81 -36.01 15.84 36.41
CA ASN A 81 -37.30 16.45 36.08
C ASN A 81 -38.35 15.43 35.58
N GLY A 82 -38.23 14.17 35.98
CA GLY A 82 -39.16 13.13 35.55
C GLY A 82 -40.58 13.34 36.10
N LYS A 83 -41.49 12.45 35.71
CA LYS A 83 -42.87 12.42 36.22
C LYS A 83 -42.90 12.28 37.75
N PRO A 84 -43.93 12.81 38.42
CA PRO A 84 -44.16 12.59 39.84
C PRO A 84 -44.27 11.09 40.17
N PHE A 85 -44.03 10.74 41.43
CA PHE A 85 -44.22 9.39 41.92
C PHE A 85 -45.71 9.03 42.03
N THR A 86 -46.05 7.81 41.64
CA THR A 86 -47.31 7.17 42.07
C THR A 86 -47.13 6.52 43.45
N ALA A 87 -48.22 6.19 44.13
CA ALA A 87 -48.22 5.43 45.37
C ALA A 87 -47.49 4.08 45.19
N ASP A 88 -47.70 3.43 44.04
CA ASP A 88 -46.98 2.21 43.68
C ASP A 88 -45.47 2.44 43.50
N ASN A 89 -45.04 3.56 42.92
CA ASN A 89 -43.61 3.86 42.79
C ASN A 89 -42.95 4.04 44.16
N ILE A 90 -43.60 4.73 45.09
CA ILE A 90 -43.11 4.90 46.47
C ILE A 90 -43.04 3.55 47.17
N ARG A 91 -44.10 2.74 47.04
CA ARG A 91 -44.14 1.39 47.59
C ARG A 91 -43.02 0.49 47.03
N PHE A 92 -42.78 0.52 45.72
CA PHE A 92 -41.72 -0.27 45.08
C PHE A 92 -40.31 0.13 45.53
N LEU A 93 -40.07 1.42 45.79
CA LEU A 93 -38.81 1.88 46.39
C LEU A 93 -38.61 1.31 47.81
N ILE A 94 -39.67 1.27 48.63
CA ILE A 94 -39.60 0.76 50.00
C ILE A 94 -39.44 -0.77 50.00
N GLU A 95 -40.30 -1.48 49.27
CA GLU A 95 -40.38 -2.95 49.29
C GLU A 95 -39.33 -3.62 48.39
N GLN A 96 -38.63 -2.86 47.52
CA GLN A 96 -37.68 -3.40 46.52
C GLN A 96 -38.33 -4.49 45.64
N ILE A 97 -39.58 -4.26 45.25
CA ILE A 97 -40.34 -5.13 44.35
C ILE A 97 -40.45 -4.44 42.99
N SER A 98 -40.28 -5.20 41.91
CA SER A 98 -40.55 -4.72 40.55
C SER A 98 -41.63 -5.59 39.92
N SER A 99 -42.68 -4.93 39.43
CA SER A 99 -43.76 -5.51 38.63
C SER A 99 -43.82 -4.92 37.22
N LYS A 100 -42.77 -4.22 36.76
CA LYS A 100 -42.77 -3.61 35.43
C LYS A 100 -42.51 -4.67 34.36
N ASP A 101 -43.56 -5.04 33.63
CA ASP A 101 -43.44 -5.86 32.42
C ASP A 101 -42.75 -5.07 31.30
N ARG A 102 -41.79 -5.70 30.60
CA ARG A 102 -41.12 -5.13 29.40
C ARG A 102 -42.04 -5.21 28.18
N ASP A 103 -43.25 -4.70 28.31
CA ASP A 103 -44.16 -4.60 27.16
C ASP A 103 -43.47 -3.77 26.09
N LYS A 104 -43.50 -4.27 24.85
CA LYS A 104 -42.99 -3.56 23.70
C LYS A 104 -43.98 -2.47 23.30
N ASN A 105 -43.48 -1.30 22.92
CA ASN A 105 -44.28 -0.29 22.24
C ASN A 105 -44.57 -0.72 20.79
N ASP A 106 -45.33 0.08 20.05
CA ASP A 106 -45.71 -0.21 18.66
C ASP A 106 -44.49 -0.31 17.71
N GLU A 107 -43.33 0.22 18.12
CA GLU A 107 -42.05 0.15 17.40
C GLU A 107 -41.19 -1.07 17.81
N GLY A 108 -41.69 -1.94 18.68
CA GLY A 108 -40.96 -3.13 19.15
C GLY A 108 -39.86 -2.85 20.18
N LYS A 109 -39.76 -1.61 20.70
CA LYS A 109 -38.86 -1.23 21.80
C LYS A 109 -39.52 -1.48 23.16
N PRO A 110 -38.79 -1.93 24.18
CA PRO A 110 -39.33 -2.05 25.53
C PRO A 110 -39.76 -0.68 26.07
N LYS A 111 -40.96 -0.58 26.65
CA LYS A 111 -41.46 0.66 27.27
C LYS A 111 -40.62 1.09 28.48
N THR A 112 -39.97 0.13 29.15
CA THR A 112 -39.07 0.36 30.29
C THR A 112 -37.77 -0.39 30.08
N THR A 113 -36.65 0.26 30.40
CA THR A 113 -35.32 -0.37 30.27
C THR A 113 -35.02 -1.31 31.45
N GLY A 114 -35.60 -1.08 32.63
CA GLY A 114 -35.43 -1.92 33.82
C GLY A 114 -36.10 -3.30 33.73
N LYS A 115 -35.38 -4.37 34.15
CA LYS A 115 -35.86 -5.77 34.13
C LYS A 115 -35.93 -6.44 35.50
N PHE A 116 -34.95 -6.20 36.38
CA PHE A 116 -34.73 -7.03 37.58
C PHE A 116 -35.18 -6.41 38.89
N GLY A 117 -35.53 -5.11 38.90
CA GLY A 117 -36.02 -4.44 40.11
C GLY A 117 -35.02 -4.28 41.26
N THR A 118 -33.77 -4.68 41.06
CA THR A 118 -32.66 -4.60 42.04
C THR A 118 -31.72 -3.43 41.76
N GLY A 119 -31.89 -2.73 40.64
CA GLY A 119 -31.02 -1.64 40.20
C GLY A 119 -30.92 -0.50 41.21
N PHE A 120 -32.04 -0.12 41.84
CA PHE A 120 -32.01 0.93 42.87
C PHE A 120 -31.22 0.51 44.12
N LEU A 121 -31.25 -0.77 44.50
CA LEU A 121 -30.48 -1.25 45.64
C LEU A 121 -28.97 -1.10 45.42
N THR A 122 -28.49 -1.21 44.18
CA THR A 122 -27.07 -0.97 43.85
C THR A 122 -26.59 0.44 44.20
N THR A 123 -27.49 1.40 44.32
CA THR A 123 -27.12 2.77 44.75
C THR A 123 -26.73 2.84 46.22
N HIS A 124 -27.10 1.82 47.02
CA HIS A 124 -26.70 1.74 48.42
C HIS A 124 -25.21 1.41 48.60
N LEU A 125 -24.49 1.15 47.50
CA LEU A 125 -23.03 1.12 47.49
C LEU A 125 -22.41 2.50 47.78
N LEU A 126 -23.14 3.59 47.51
CA LEU A 126 -22.73 4.94 47.89
C LEU A 126 -22.91 5.19 49.38
N SER A 127 -24.05 4.74 49.91
CA SER A 127 -24.46 4.89 51.30
C SER A 127 -25.58 3.91 51.58
N GLU A 128 -25.52 3.20 52.70
CA GLU A 128 -26.58 2.27 53.10
C GLU A 128 -27.89 2.98 53.48
N LYS A 129 -27.87 4.32 53.55
CA LYS A 129 -29.03 5.18 53.77
C LYS A 129 -29.22 6.16 52.62
N VAL A 130 -30.45 6.29 52.16
CA VAL A 130 -30.80 7.18 51.04
C VAL A 130 -31.98 8.05 51.41
N LEU A 131 -31.81 9.36 51.25
CA LEU A 131 -32.88 10.34 51.41
C LEU A 131 -33.54 10.62 50.07
N VAL A 132 -34.82 10.26 49.94
CA VAL A 132 -35.63 10.49 48.76
C VAL A 132 -36.55 11.67 49.01
N LYS A 133 -36.48 12.70 48.17
CA LYS A 133 -37.43 13.82 48.15
C LYS A 133 -38.14 13.84 46.81
N GLY A 134 -39.47 13.94 46.83
CA GLY A 134 -40.27 13.83 45.63
C GLY A 134 -41.62 14.51 45.75
N VAL A 135 -42.33 14.54 44.62
CA VAL A 135 -43.73 14.89 44.55
C VAL A 135 -44.51 13.64 44.17
N ALA A 136 -45.56 13.32 44.92
CA ALA A 136 -46.50 12.26 44.64
C ALA A 136 -47.74 12.81 43.92
N LYS A 137 -48.27 12.08 42.95
CA LYS A 137 -49.49 12.40 42.22
C LYS A 137 -50.18 11.13 41.73
N GLU A 138 -51.47 11.00 42.04
CA GLU A 138 -52.38 10.05 41.41
C GLU A 138 -53.37 10.78 40.50
N PRO A 139 -54.01 10.12 39.52
CA PRO A 139 -55.03 10.74 38.67
C PRO A 139 -56.11 11.46 39.48
N GLU A 140 -56.52 10.87 40.61
CA GLU A 140 -57.63 11.34 41.46
C GLU A 140 -57.21 12.20 42.66
N LEU A 141 -55.91 12.27 43.00
CA LEU A 141 -55.41 12.95 44.22
C LEU A 141 -54.57 14.18 43.88
N ASP A 142 -54.59 15.21 44.73
CA ASP A 142 -53.73 16.39 44.55
C ASP A 142 -52.24 16.09 44.73
N TYR A 143 -51.39 16.98 44.21
CA TYR A 143 -49.94 16.87 44.38
C TYR A 143 -49.54 16.98 45.85
N ARG A 144 -48.68 16.07 46.32
CA ARG A 144 -48.13 16.09 47.69
C ARG A 144 -46.61 15.97 47.67
N ARG A 145 -45.92 16.75 48.49
CA ARG A 145 -44.47 16.55 48.70
C ARG A 145 -44.26 15.46 49.75
N PHE A 146 -43.26 14.62 49.53
CA PHE A 146 -42.80 13.67 50.52
C PHE A 146 -41.29 13.67 50.65
N GLU A 147 -40.88 13.21 51.81
CA GLU A 147 -39.50 12.94 52.19
C GLU A 147 -39.52 11.56 52.83
N LEU A 148 -38.66 10.68 52.33
CA LEU A 148 -38.61 9.27 52.67
C LEU A 148 -37.14 8.89 52.86
N GLU A 149 -36.80 8.38 54.04
CA GLU A 149 -35.50 7.77 54.29
C GLU A 149 -35.60 6.26 54.09
N LEU A 150 -34.72 5.73 53.23
CA LEU A 150 -34.55 4.30 53.01
C LEU A 150 -33.29 3.85 53.73
N ASP A 151 -33.45 3.17 54.86
CA ASP A 151 -32.34 2.64 55.65
C ASP A 151 -32.16 1.13 55.40
N ARG A 152 -30.97 0.76 54.92
CA ARG A 152 -30.57 -0.62 54.60
C ARG A 152 -29.34 -1.06 55.39
N SER A 153 -28.99 -0.37 56.48
CA SER A 153 -27.75 -0.64 57.22
C SER A 153 -27.80 -1.85 58.15
N GLY A 154 -28.99 -2.42 58.39
CA GLY A 154 -29.15 -3.58 59.26
C GLY A 154 -28.33 -4.82 58.83
N PHE A 155 -27.90 -5.61 59.80
CA PHE A 155 -27.18 -6.87 59.59
C PHE A 155 -28.01 -8.11 59.90
N ASN A 156 -29.17 -7.93 60.54
CA ASN A 156 -30.11 -9.01 60.81
C ASN A 156 -31.51 -8.70 60.32
N LEU A 157 -32.33 -9.74 60.26
CA LEU A 157 -33.65 -9.69 59.66
C LEU A 157 -34.62 -8.74 60.39
N ASN A 158 -34.49 -8.61 61.71
CA ASN A 158 -35.37 -7.76 62.51
C ASN A 158 -35.06 -6.29 62.24
N GLU A 159 -33.79 -5.89 62.25
CA GLU A 159 -33.36 -4.52 61.93
C GLU A 159 -33.87 -4.05 60.57
N ILE A 160 -33.74 -4.90 59.53
CA ILE A 160 -34.25 -4.56 58.19
C ILE A 160 -35.80 -4.55 58.17
N THR A 161 -36.46 -5.43 58.92
CA THR A 161 -37.92 -5.43 59.03
C THR A 161 -38.43 -4.11 59.64
N ASP A 162 -37.79 -3.69 60.73
CA ASP A 162 -38.11 -2.46 61.44
C ASP A 162 -37.84 -1.22 60.57
N SER A 163 -36.73 -1.21 59.82
CA SER A 163 -36.41 -0.10 58.92
C SER A 163 -37.39 0.01 57.74
N VAL A 164 -37.81 -1.11 57.15
CA VAL A 164 -38.82 -1.13 56.08
C VAL A 164 -40.18 -0.65 56.60
N GLN A 165 -40.57 -1.07 57.81
CA GLN A 165 -41.81 -0.61 58.44
C GLN A 165 -41.76 0.90 58.72
N ALA A 166 -40.66 1.39 59.28
CA ALA A 166 -40.46 2.82 59.53
C ALA A 166 -40.51 3.66 58.24
N SER A 167 -39.86 3.21 57.17
CA SER A 167 -39.95 3.84 55.85
C SER A 167 -41.40 3.91 55.36
N LYS A 168 -42.19 2.83 55.54
CA LYS A 168 -43.60 2.81 55.15
C LYS A 168 -44.45 3.77 55.98
N ASP A 169 -44.29 3.75 57.29
CA ASP A 169 -45.06 4.60 58.21
C ASP A 169 -44.80 6.09 57.93
N SER A 170 -43.57 6.46 57.52
CA SER A 170 -43.20 7.85 57.18
C SER A 170 -43.98 8.46 56.00
N VAL A 171 -44.59 7.62 55.15
CA VAL A 171 -45.35 8.03 53.97
C VAL A 171 -46.84 7.68 54.05
N GLN A 172 -47.31 6.98 55.08
CA GLN A 172 -48.73 6.63 55.23
C GLN A 172 -49.62 7.88 55.41
N ASP A 173 -49.10 8.92 56.07
CA ASP A 173 -49.82 10.18 56.30
C ASP A 173 -49.66 11.20 55.16
N LEU A 174 -49.37 10.73 53.94
CA LEU A 174 -49.23 11.59 52.74
C LEU A 174 -50.46 12.48 52.50
N ASP A 175 -51.65 11.97 52.79
CA ASP A 175 -52.91 12.70 52.66
C ASP A 175 -53.06 13.85 53.68
N ASN A 176 -52.38 13.74 54.83
CA ASN A 176 -52.39 14.76 55.89
C ASN A 176 -51.39 15.90 55.63
N LYS A 177 -50.46 15.73 54.67
CA LYS A 177 -49.52 16.79 54.27
C LYS A 177 -50.26 17.92 53.54
N PRO A 178 -49.73 19.14 53.42
CA PRO A 178 -50.38 20.23 52.66
C PRO A 178 -50.40 19.95 51.15
N ILE A 179 -51.37 20.52 50.43
CA ILE A 179 -51.46 20.40 48.97
C ILE A 179 -50.31 21.19 48.36
N PHE A 180 -49.59 20.58 47.41
CA PHE A 180 -48.48 21.23 46.73
C PHE A 180 -48.91 21.83 45.39
N ASN A 181 -49.38 23.07 45.42
CA ASN A 181 -49.88 23.78 44.23
C ASN A 181 -48.77 24.30 43.30
N ASP A 182 -47.52 24.43 43.79
CA ASP A 182 -46.40 24.97 43.00
C ASP A 182 -45.68 23.90 42.16
N TYR A 183 -46.32 22.77 41.88
CA TYR A 183 -45.76 21.77 40.97
C TYR A 183 -45.62 22.39 39.58
N GLN A 184 -44.39 22.36 39.06
CA GLN A 184 -44.10 22.81 37.71
C GLN A 184 -43.42 21.67 36.96
N GLU A 185 -44.03 21.30 35.84
CA GLU A 185 -43.47 20.35 34.91
C GLU A 185 -42.09 20.84 34.43
N GLY A 186 -41.15 19.91 34.21
CA GLY A 186 -39.79 20.25 33.84
C GLY A 186 -38.87 20.77 34.95
N LYS A 187 -39.36 21.11 36.15
CA LYS A 187 -38.50 21.39 37.32
C LYS A 187 -37.95 20.09 37.92
N PHE A 188 -36.83 20.21 38.63
CA PHE A 188 -36.17 19.11 39.36
C PHE A 188 -36.95 18.74 40.63
N ASN A 189 -38.08 18.04 40.45
CA ASN A 189 -39.01 17.70 41.52
C ASN A 189 -38.65 16.41 42.29
N THR A 190 -37.74 15.61 41.75
CA THR A 190 -37.25 14.37 42.37
C THR A 190 -35.77 14.47 42.69
N SER A 191 -35.38 14.04 43.89
CA SER A 191 -34.00 14.04 44.38
C SER A 191 -33.72 12.78 45.21
N PHE A 192 -32.56 12.17 44.97
CA PHE A 192 -31.97 11.12 45.80
C PHE A 192 -30.66 11.66 46.38
N THR A 193 -30.52 11.65 47.70
CA THR A 193 -29.30 12.13 48.38
C THR A 193 -28.69 11.00 49.20
N TYR A 194 -27.41 10.77 48.98
CA TYR A 194 -26.60 9.76 49.67
C TYR A 194 -25.53 10.49 50.47
N TYR A 195 -25.52 10.29 51.79
CA TYR A 195 -24.49 10.84 52.66
C TYR A 195 -23.29 9.90 52.68
N LEU A 196 -22.13 10.41 52.30
CA LEU A 196 -20.91 9.62 52.09
C LEU A 196 -20.11 9.58 53.40
N THR A 197 -20.48 8.66 54.27
CA THR A 197 -19.96 8.57 55.64
C THR A 197 -18.63 7.84 55.77
N ASP A 198 -18.15 7.19 54.69
CA ASP A 198 -16.92 6.40 54.68
C ASP A 198 -16.15 6.50 53.35
N GLU A 199 -14.87 6.08 53.37
CA GLU A 199 -13.97 6.04 52.20
C GLU A 199 -14.49 5.16 51.05
N ILE A 200 -15.32 4.15 51.36
CA ILE A 200 -15.90 3.26 50.35
C ILE A 200 -16.90 4.03 49.50
N GLY A 201 -17.83 4.75 50.13
CA GLY A 201 -18.82 5.59 49.47
C GLY A 201 -18.18 6.66 48.58
N TYR A 202 -17.11 7.31 49.03
CA TYR A 202 -16.34 8.24 48.19
C TYR A 202 -15.72 7.54 46.98
N SER A 203 -15.10 6.37 47.18
CA SER A 203 -14.49 5.59 46.10
C SER A 203 -15.54 5.18 45.04
N VAL A 204 -16.70 4.71 45.48
CA VAL A 204 -17.83 4.34 44.62
C VAL A 204 -18.38 5.55 43.86
N ALA A 205 -18.55 6.70 44.53
CA ALA A 205 -18.99 7.94 43.90
C ALA A 205 -18.04 8.38 42.80
N ASN A 206 -16.74 8.46 43.10
CA ASN A 206 -15.72 8.88 42.12
C ASN A 206 -15.62 7.91 40.93
N LYS A 207 -15.66 6.59 41.17
CA LYS A 207 -15.63 5.58 40.10
C LYS A 207 -16.84 5.71 39.17
N GLY A 208 -18.05 5.89 39.72
CA GLY A 208 -19.26 6.09 38.93
C GLY A 208 -19.26 7.41 38.15
N LEU A 209 -18.81 8.51 38.75
CA LEU A 209 -18.73 9.81 38.06
C LEU A 209 -17.69 9.81 36.93
N ASN A 210 -16.52 9.23 37.15
CA ASN A 210 -15.51 9.09 36.10
C ASN A 210 -16.00 8.23 34.93
N ASP A 211 -16.70 7.14 35.22
CA ASP A 211 -17.33 6.29 34.21
C ASP A 211 -18.42 7.03 33.41
N LEU A 212 -19.26 7.78 34.13
CA LEU A 212 -20.31 8.61 33.54
C LEU A 212 -19.72 9.59 32.54
N GLU A 213 -18.72 10.39 32.91
CA GLU A 213 -18.15 11.41 32.03
C GLU A 213 -17.62 10.83 30.71
N LYS A 214 -17.06 9.61 30.74
CA LYS A 214 -16.54 8.91 29.55
C LYS A 214 -17.62 8.31 28.67
N CYS A 215 -18.61 7.63 29.26
CA CYS A 215 -19.61 6.86 28.51
C CYS A 215 -20.88 7.65 28.17
N LEU A 216 -21.10 8.81 28.82
CA LEU A 216 -22.28 9.65 28.61
C LEU A 216 -22.42 10.16 27.16
N PRO A 217 -21.35 10.60 26.46
CA PRO A 217 -21.47 10.99 25.05
C PRO A 217 -22.07 9.90 24.16
N TYR A 218 -21.65 8.65 24.34
CA TYR A 218 -22.19 7.50 23.61
C TYR A 218 -23.63 7.20 24.00
N THR A 219 -23.96 7.29 25.29
CA THR A 219 -25.34 7.12 25.76
C THR A 219 -26.28 8.13 25.12
N PHE A 220 -25.86 9.39 24.98
CA PHE A 220 -26.64 10.41 24.28
C PHE A 220 -26.82 10.10 22.79
N VAL A 221 -25.90 9.37 22.16
CA VAL A 221 -26.11 8.87 20.79
C VAL A 221 -27.32 7.96 20.72
N PHE A 222 -27.46 7.04 21.69
CA PHE A 222 -28.48 5.99 21.66
C PHE A 222 -29.80 6.35 22.34
N VAL A 223 -29.79 7.28 23.31
CA VAL A 223 -30.95 7.61 24.15
C VAL A 223 -31.36 9.06 23.92
N GLU A 224 -32.38 9.25 23.09
CA GLU A 224 -32.87 10.59 22.70
C GLU A 224 -33.69 11.26 23.80
N GLU A 225 -34.26 10.48 24.72
CA GLU A 225 -35.04 10.98 25.85
C GLU A 225 -34.18 11.74 26.85
N LEU A 226 -32.87 11.45 26.91
CA LEU A 226 -31.92 12.20 27.74
C LEU A 226 -31.50 13.48 27.02
N LYS A 227 -31.78 14.64 27.63
CA LYS A 227 -31.50 15.96 27.03
C LYS A 227 -30.30 16.64 27.63
N VAL A 228 -30.19 16.67 28.96
CA VAL A 228 -29.12 17.39 29.67
C VAL A 228 -28.71 16.63 30.92
N ILE A 229 -27.40 16.50 31.14
CA ILE A 229 -26.86 16.09 32.44
C ILE A 229 -25.83 17.13 32.88
N LYS A 230 -26.07 17.74 34.04
CA LYS A 230 -25.15 18.69 34.67
C LYS A 230 -24.46 18.04 35.85
N ILE A 231 -23.13 18.00 35.83
CA ILE A 231 -22.28 17.55 36.93
C ILE A 231 -21.70 18.80 37.59
N LYS A 232 -22.25 19.19 38.74
CA LYS A 232 -21.86 20.45 39.39
C LYS A 232 -20.41 20.47 39.85
N ASN A 233 -19.92 19.34 40.37
CA ASN A 233 -18.56 19.23 40.91
C ASN A 233 -17.48 19.53 39.85
N SER A 234 -17.63 19.02 38.64
CA SER A 234 -16.70 19.28 37.53
C SER A 234 -17.06 20.54 36.72
N GLY A 235 -18.18 21.21 37.02
CA GLY A 235 -18.68 22.33 36.23
C GLY A 235 -19.10 21.95 34.82
N LYS A 236 -19.31 20.66 34.53
CA LYS A 236 -19.60 20.16 33.18
C LYS A 236 -21.10 20.04 32.92
N ILE A 237 -21.53 20.50 31.75
CA ILE A 237 -22.92 20.32 31.27
C ILE A 237 -22.89 19.61 29.93
N PHE A 238 -23.39 18.38 29.92
CA PHE A 238 -23.56 17.59 28.71
C PHE A 238 -24.95 17.85 28.14
N LYS A 239 -25.03 18.22 26.85
CA LYS A 239 -26.28 18.46 26.12
C LYS A 239 -26.39 17.54 24.92
N ASN A 240 -27.54 16.87 24.83
CA ASN A 240 -27.88 16.03 23.69
C ASN A 240 -28.50 16.88 22.59
N THR A 241 -27.87 16.92 21.42
CA THR A 241 -28.40 17.67 20.27
C THR A 241 -29.46 16.83 19.57
N THR A 242 -30.60 17.45 19.28
CA THR A 242 -31.72 16.80 18.57
C THR A 242 -31.54 16.78 17.05
N GLU A 243 -30.63 17.61 16.54
CA GLU A 243 -30.35 17.70 15.11
C GLU A 243 -29.31 16.67 14.68
N PHE A 244 -29.61 16.00 13.56
CA PHE A 244 -28.73 15.07 12.90
C PHE A 244 -28.27 15.68 11.59
N ALA A 245 -26.97 15.65 11.32
CA ALA A 245 -26.46 15.91 9.99
C ALA A 245 -26.44 14.60 9.21
N GLU A 246 -27.11 14.54 8.07
CA GLU A 246 -27.08 13.36 7.21
C GLU A 246 -25.87 13.44 6.28
N ILE A 247 -24.99 12.44 6.32
CA ILE A 247 -23.95 12.26 5.29
C ILE A 247 -24.57 11.51 4.11
N THR A 248 -25.38 10.50 4.41
CA THR A 248 -26.19 9.73 3.45
C THR A 248 -27.53 9.38 4.08
N PRO A 249 -28.51 8.84 3.33
CA PRO A 249 -29.77 8.37 3.90
C PRO A 249 -29.62 7.33 5.03
N LYS A 250 -28.48 6.63 5.09
CA LYS A 250 -28.20 5.60 6.09
C LYS A 250 -27.23 6.04 7.19
N ILE A 251 -26.33 6.97 6.89
CA ILE A 251 -25.25 7.39 7.80
C ILE A 251 -25.52 8.80 8.30
N LYS A 252 -25.73 8.89 9.60
CA LYS A 252 -26.05 10.13 10.30
C LYS A 252 -24.91 10.51 11.23
N VAL A 253 -24.75 11.81 11.44
CA VAL A 253 -23.81 12.38 12.40
C VAL A 253 -24.58 13.03 13.53
N LYS A 254 -24.28 12.59 14.75
CA LYS A 254 -24.82 13.20 15.96
C LYS A 254 -23.74 14.00 16.67
N LYS A 255 -24.11 15.18 17.15
CA LYS A 255 -23.21 16.08 17.89
C LYS A 255 -23.62 16.14 19.36
N ILE A 256 -22.66 15.99 20.26
CA ILE A 256 -22.84 16.13 21.70
C ILE A 256 -22.06 17.36 22.16
N VAL A 257 -22.73 18.30 22.83
CA VAL A 257 -22.10 19.52 23.32
C VAL A 257 -21.76 19.34 24.80
N ILE A 258 -20.53 19.68 25.18
CA ILE A 258 -20.03 19.66 26.55
C ILE A 258 -19.58 21.07 26.88
N GLU A 259 -20.31 21.75 27.77
CA GLU A 259 -19.91 23.05 28.31
C GLU A 259 -19.05 22.82 29.56
N GLU A 260 -17.90 23.50 29.65
CA GLU A 260 -16.98 23.36 30.79
C GLU A 260 -16.76 24.72 31.48
N GLY A 261 -16.99 24.76 32.79
CA GLY A 261 -16.75 25.94 33.62
C GLY A 261 -17.94 26.90 33.74
N ASP A 262 -17.75 27.96 34.53
CA ASP A 262 -18.75 29.01 34.75
C ASP A 262 -18.65 30.16 33.72
N GLU A 263 -17.63 30.14 32.85
CA GLU A 263 -17.48 31.15 31.79
C GLU A 263 -18.43 30.85 30.62
N PRO A 264 -19.37 31.77 30.30
CA PRO A 264 -20.20 31.61 29.13
C PRO A 264 -19.31 31.65 27.88
N ASN A 265 -19.36 30.57 27.09
CA ASN A 265 -18.76 30.37 25.76
C ASN A 265 -17.56 29.42 25.61
N PHE A 266 -17.16 28.68 26.66
CA PHE A 266 -16.23 27.55 26.47
C PHE A 266 -16.98 26.22 26.38
N TRP A 267 -17.04 25.65 25.18
CA TRP A 267 -17.65 24.33 24.95
C TRP A 267 -16.83 23.48 24.00
N THR A 268 -16.87 22.17 24.22
CA THR A 268 -16.35 21.14 23.32
C THR A 268 -17.52 20.45 22.62
N THR A 269 -17.34 20.10 21.36
CA THR A 269 -18.31 19.28 20.61
C THR A 269 -17.69 17.95 20.26
N LEU A 270 -18.37 16.86 20.61
CA LEU A 270 -18.04 15.50 20.17
C LEU A 270 -18.97 15.10 19.03
N GLU A 271 -18.43 14.48 18.00
CA GLU A 271 -19.19 14.06 16.81
C GLU A 271 -19.11 12.54 16.68
N PHE A 272 -20.24 11.92 16.36
CA PHE A 272 -20.35 10.47 16.19
C PHE A 272 -21.02 10.15 14.87
N ALA A 273 -20.38 9.31 14.05
CA ALA A 273 -21.07 8.66 12.95
C ALA A 273 -21.86 7.48 13.54
N TYR A 274 -23.16 7.43 13.25
CA TYR A 274 -24.00 6.31 13.65
C TYR A 274 -24.91 5.85 12.52
N LEU A 275 -25.17 4.55 12.53
CA LEU A 275 -26.01 3.86 11.56
C LEU A 275 -26.96 2.95 12.33
N SER A 276 -28.19 2.83 11.85
CA SER A 276 -29.20 1.97 12.45
C SER A 276 -29.85 1.10 11.38
N LYS A 277 -30.06 -0.18 11.71
CA LYS A 277 -30.92 -1.11 10.98
C LYS A 277 -31.84 -1.74 12.02
N ASN A 278 -33.16 -1.76 11.74
CA ASN A 278 -34.16 -2.14 12.73
C ASN A 278 -33.98 -1.37 14.05
N LEU A 279 -33.61 -2.06 15.13
CA LEU A 279 -33.32 -1.47 16.44
C LEU A 279 -31.83 -1.57 16.83
N THR A 280 -30.99 -2.25 16.04
CA THR A 280 -29.55 -2.26 16.25
C THR A 280 -28.95 -0.99 15.69
N THR A 281 -28.11 -0.35 16.48
CA THR A 281 -27.40 0.87 16.12
C THR A 281 -25.92 0.68 16.42
N ILE A 282 -25.07 1.12 15.50
CA ILE A 282 -23.62 1.22 15.75
C ILE A 282 -23.22 2.69 15.80
N ALA A 283 -22.19 3.02 16.59
CA ALA A 283 -21.59 4.34 16.63
C ALA A 283 -20.07 4.29 16.69
N ILE A 284 -19.43 5.28 16.06
CA ILE A 284 -17.98 5.50 16.14
C ILE A 284 -17.70 7.01 16.26
N PRO A 285 -16.79 7.44 17.15
CA PRO A 285 -16.43 8.85 17.25
C PRO A 285 -15.65 9.29 16.01
N ILE A 286 -15.98 10.48 15.53
CA ILE A 286 -15.37 11.09 14.35
C ILE A 286 -15.04 12.56 14.62
N ARG A 287 -14.30 13.17 13.69
CA ARG A 287 -14.15 14.61 13.58
C ARG A 287 -14.25 15.01 12.12
N ILE A 288 -15.05 16.04 11.85
CA ILE A 288 -15.18 16.59 10.51
C ILE A 288 -14.23 17.79 10.37
N GLU A 289 -13.21 17.67 9.52
CA GLU A 289 -12.24 18.73 9.23
C GLU A 289 -12.19 19.01 7.73
N LYS A 290 -12.46 20.26 7.30
CA LYS A 290 -12.36 20.68 5.88
C LYS A 290 -13.06 19.70 4.91
N ASN A 291 -14.24 19.21 5.28
CA ASN A 291 -15.04 18.24 4.52
C ASN A 291 -14.44 16.81 4.42
N GLN A 292 -13.43 16.48 5.23
CA GLN A 292 -12.95 15.11 5.45
C GLN A 292 -13.37 14.60 6.83
N ILE A 293 -13.69 13.32 6.89
CA ILE A 293 -14.06 12.64 8.13
C ILE A 293 -12.84 11.89 8.66
N VAL A 294 -12.44 12.22 9.89
CA VAL A 294 -11.34 11.57 10.62
C VAL A 294 -11.94 10.68 11.69
N ILE A 295 -11.65 9.39 11.66
CA ILE A 295 -12.07 8.45 12.70
C ILE A 295 -11.22 8.70 13.96
N LYS A 296 -11.89 8.71 15.12
CA LYS A 296 -11.25 8.79 16.43
C LYS A 296 -11.21 7.42 17.09
N GLU A 297 -10.18 7.20 17.88
CA GLU A 297 -10.03 5.97 18.65
C GLU A 297 -11.08 5.94 19.77
N ILE A 298 -11.65 4.76 20.01
CA ILE A 298 -12.51 4.51 21.17
C ILE A 298 -11.60 4.05 22.30
N GLU A 299 -11.56 4.80 23.40
CA GLU A 299 -10.75 4.45 24.58
C GLU A 299 -11.02 3.01 25.06
N GLU A 300 -9.98 2.36 25.59
CA GLU A 300 -10.02 0.95 25.99
C GLU A 300 -10.97 0.67 27.16
N ASP A 301 -11.27 1.67 27.99
CA ASP A 301 -12.16 1.54 29.16
C ASP A 301 -13.63 1.88 28.87
N ILE A 302 -13.97 2.16 27.60
CA ILE A 302 -15.35 2.37 27.16
C ILE A 302 -15.97 1.01 26.79
N PRO A 303 -17.13 0.65 27.38
CA PRO A 303 -17.88 -0.55 27.01
C PRO A 303 -18.17 -0.59 25.51
N LYS A 304 -18.09 -1.77 24.88
CA LYS A 304 -18.41 -1.90 23.45
C LYS A 304 -19.86 -2.24 23.18
N LEU A 305 -20.59 -2.72 24.19
CA LEU A 305 -21.99 -3.10 24.08
C LEU A 305 -22.88 -2.24 24.99
N PHE A 306 -24.00 -1.78 24.44
CA PHE A 306 -24.99 -0.94 25.10
C PHE A 306 -26.37 -1.58 24.94
N CYS A 307 -27.17 -1.50 26.00
CA CYS A 307 -28.60 -1.80 25.99
C CYS A 307 -29.32 -0.56 26.52
N ASP A 308 -29.45 0.45 25.65
CA ASP A 308 -29.65 1.87 25.93
C ASP A 308 -28.47 2.52 26.70
N PHE A 309 -28.06 1.86 27.77
CA PHE A 309 -26.98 2.26 28.67
C PHE A 309 -25.78 1.30 28.56
N PRO A 310 -24.57 1.74 28.94
CA PRO A 310 -23.37 0.91 28.83
C PRO A 310 -23.49 -0.38 29.63
N LEU A 311 -23.07 -1.50 29.04
CA LEU A 311 -22.90 -2.77 29.74
C LEU A 311 -21.47 -2.84 30.31
N ILE A 312 -21.31 -2.36 31.54
CA ILE A 312 -19.99 -2.20 32.20
C ILE A 312 -19.37 -3.58 32.48
N GLY A 313 -18.28 -3.91 31.78
CA GLY A 313 -17.69 -5.25 31.69
C GLY A 313 -17.43 -5.69 30.24
N THR A 314 -18.01 -4.98 29.27
CA THR A 314 -17.85 -5.25 27.83
C THR A 314 -16.74 -4.42 27.16
N GLU A 315 -15.88 -3.76 27.93
CA GLU A 315 -14.72 -2.99 27.44
C GLU A 315 -13.76 -3.87 26.64
N SER A 316 -13.54 -5.09 27.16
CA SER A 316 -12.66 -6.09 26.54
C SER A 316 -13.26 -6.80 25.33
N PHE A 317 -14.54 -6.59 25.04
CA PHE A 317 -15.22 -7.21 23.89
C PHE A 317 -14.72 -6.57 22.59
N ASN A 318 -13.82 -7.22 21.86
CA ASN A 318 -13.16 -6.62 20.71
C ASN A 318 -14.08 -6.48 19.48
N PHE A 319 -14.82 -5.37 19.40
CA PHE A 319 -15.58 -4.94 18.22
C PHE A 319 -15.12 -3.54 17.77
N PRO A 320 -14.98 -3.26 16.46
CA PRO A 320 -14.40 -1.99 15.98
C PRO A 320 -15.23 -0.74 16.26
N VAL A 321 -16.52 -0.91 16.59
CA VAL A 321 -17.50 0.14 16.84
C VAL A 321 -18.28 -0.18 18.11
N ILE A 322 -18.99 0.81 18.66
CA ILE A 322 -19.90 0.56 19.78
C ILE A 322 -21.24 0.11 19.23
N VAL A 323 -21.79 -0.94 19.82
CA VAL A 323 -23.06 -1.54 19.40
C VAL A 323 -24.12 -1.30 20.48
N ASN A 324 -25.28 -0.79 20.08
CA ASN A 324 -26.45 -0.66 20.91
C ASN A 324 -27.62 -1.44 20.32
N ASN A 325 -28.33 -2.19 21.16
CA ASN A 325 -29.66 -2.67 20.85
C ASN A 325 -30.53 -2.67 22.12
N PRO A 326 -31.68 -1.97 22.14
CA PRO A 326 -32.56 -1.89 23.31
C PRO A 326 -33.18 -3.23 23.71
N ASN A 327 -33.22 -4.20 22.78
CA ASN A 327 -33.75 -5.54 22.99
C ASN A 327 -32.70 -6.56 23.43
N PHE A 328 -31.45 -6.16 23.66
CA PHE A 328 -30.48 -7.05 24.28
C PHE A 328 -31.03 -7.61 25.60
N ASN A 329 -30.68 -8.87 25.86
CA ASN A 329 -30.93 -9.53 27.12
C ASN A 329 -29.60 -9.63 27.89
N PRO A 330 -29.27 -8.62 28.72
CA PRO A 330 -28.02 -8.60 29.46
C PRO A 330 -28.02 -9.62 30.61
N THR A 331 -26.83 -9.86 31.16
CA THR A 331 -26.65 -10.55 32.44
C THR A 331 -27.34 -9.77 33.57
N ASP A 332 -27.68 -10.43 34.68
CA ASP A 332 -28.23 -9.76 35.88
C ASP A 332 -27.33 -8.60 36.36
N PRO A 333 -25.98 -8.75 36.43
CA PRO A 333 -25.08 -7.63 36.73
C PRO A 333 -24.96 -6.57 35.61
N ARG A 334 -25.57 -6.76 34.44
CA ARG A 334 -25.46 -5.88 33.25
C ARG A 334 -24.02 -5.65 32.78
N ASP A 335 -23.19 -6.68 32.89
CA ASP A 335 -21.77 -6.67 32.50
C ASP A 335 -21.47 -7.40 31.18
N GLY A 336 -22.53 -7.84 30.50
CA GLY A 336 -22.44 -8.55 29.23
C GLY A 336 -23.80 -9.00 28.72
N VAL A 337 -23.79 -9.73 27.59
CA VAL A 337 -24.96 -10.36 26.98
C VAL A 337 -24.67 -11.82 26.73
N PHE A 338 -25.62 -12.72 26.95
CA PHE A 338 -25.36 -14.15 26.73
C PHE A 338 -25.19 -14.44 25.22
N LEU A 339 -23.96 -14.74 24.82
CA LEU A 339 -23.52 -15.20 23.50
C LEU A 339 -22.93 -16.62 23.62
N THR A 340 -23.57 -17.44 24.44
CA THR A 340 -23.16 -18.81 24.70
C THR A 340 -23.91 -19.79 23.79
N THR A 341 -23.31 -20.94 23.54
CA THR A 341 -23.96 -22.05 22.82
C THR A 341 -24.29 -23.12 23.85
N SER A 342 -25.56 -23.23 24.23
CA SER A 342 -26.04 -24.24 25.17
C SER A 342 -26.60 -25.46 24.46
N GLN A 343 -26.55 -26.63 25.11
CA GLN A 343 -27.14 -27.88 24.59
C GLN A 343 -28.68 -27.80 24.48
N ARG A 344 -29.31 -26.96 25.31
CA ARG A 344 -30.73 -26.63 25.20
C ARG A 344 -30.85 -25.25 24.58
N GLU A 345 -31.78 -25.11 23.66
CA GLU A 345 -32.06 -23.84 23.00
C GLU A 345 -32.45 -22.78 24.05
N ASN A 346 -31.80 -21.63 23.97
CA ASN A 346 -32.12 -20.47 24.80
C ASN A 346 -32.48 -19.31 23.86
N PRO A 347 -33.78 -19.06 23.62
CA PRO A 347 -34.21 -18.04 22.67
C PRO A 347 -33.65 -16.65 22.94
N LEU A 348 -33.38 -16.32 24.21
CA LEU A 348 -32.80 -15.02 24.59
C LEU A 348 -31.34 -14.89 24.17
N ALA A 349 -30.57 -15.97 24.24
CA ALA A 349 -29.19 -15.99 23.76
C ALA A 349 -29.14 -15.97 22.23
N GLU A 350 -30.04 -16.68 21.55
CA GLU A 350 -30.14 -16.63 20.09
C GLU A 350 -30.54 -15.24 19.59
N SER A 351 -31.50 -14.56 20.23
CA SER A 351 -31.83 -13.16 19.91
C SER A 351 -30.63 -12.23 20.06
N ASN A 352 -29.84 -12.38 21.13
CA ASN A 352 -28.61 -11.59 21.30
C ASN A 352 -27.61 -11.82 20.17
N LYS A 353 -27.45 -13.06 19.70
CA LYS A 353 -26.56 -13.40 18.58
C LYS A 353 -27.06 -12.78 17.28
N GLU A 354 -28.38 -12.80 17.03
CA GLU A 354 -29.01 -12.15 15.88
C GLU A 354 -28.73 -10.64 15.86
N TYR A 355 -28.86 -9.95 17.01
CA TYR A 355 -28.55 -8.52 17.10
C TYR A 355 -27.07 -8.20 16.83
N ILE A 356 -26.15 -9.08 17.25
CA ILE A 356 -24.74 -8.93 16.93
C ILE A 356 -24.47 -9.18 15.44
N GLN A 357 -25.15 -10.14 14.81
CA GLN A 357 -25.07 -10.35 13.36
C GLN A 357 -25.59 -9.13 12.60
N GLU A 358 -26.71 -8.55 13.02
CA GLU A 358 -27.22 -7.29 12.47
C GLU A 358 -26.18 -6.16 12.63
N ALA A 359 -25.50 -6.07 13.78
CA ALA A 359 -24.42 -5.10 13.97
C ALA A 359 -23.24 -5.29 13.01
N ILE A 360 -22.89 -6.55 12.67
CA ILE A 360 -21.85 -6.86 11.67
C ILE A 360 -22.26 -6.38 10.29
N GLU A 361 -23.51 -6.59 9.89
CA GLU A 361 -24.04 -6.10 8.61
C GLU A 361 -23.99 -4.57 8.53
N ILE A 362 -24.42 -3.86 9.58
CA ILE A 362 -24.36 -2.39 9.64
C ILE A 362 -22.89 -1.93 9.60
N TYR A 363 -22.00 -2.63 10.30
CA TYR A 363 -20.56 -2.34 10.26
C TYR A 363 -19.99 -2.48 8.85
N TYR A 364 -20.42 -3.47 8.06
CA TYR A 364 -19.98 -3.60 6.67
C TYR A 364 -20.41 -2.42 5.81
N GLU A 365 -21.63 -1.91 5.99
CA GLU A 365 -22.09 -0.72 5.29
C GLU A 365 -21.26 0.52 5.65
N LEU A 366 -20.97 0.71 6.94
CA LEU A 366 -20.09 1.78 7.40
C LEU A 366 -18.67 1.64 6.83
N LEU A 367 -18.11 0.43 6.85
CA LEU A 367 -16.75 0.14 6.39
C LEU A 367 -16.60 0.43 4.89
N GLU A 368 -17.54 -0.04 4.07
CA GLU A 368 -17.56 0.22 2.63
C GLU A 368 -17.70 1.71 2.34
N PHE A 369 -18.60 2.39 3.05
CA PHE A 369 -18.78 3.83 2.88
C PHE A 369 -17.53 4.61 3.27
N ALA A 370 -16.93 4.31 4.43
CA ALA A 370 -15.73 4.98 4.92
C ALA A 370 -14.53 4.75 3.98
N SER A 371 -14.39 3.54 3.44
CA SER A 371 -13.38 3.20 2.43
C SER A 371 -13.59 3.97 1.13
N ASN A 372 -14.79 3.94 0.56
CA ASN A 372 -15.11 4.60 -0.71
C ASN A 372 -14.96 6.13 -0.63
N ASN A 373 -15.25 6.72 0.52
CA ASN A 373 -15.12 8.16 0.77
C ASN A 373 -13.76 8.55 1.37
N LYS A 374 -12.80 7.63 1.43
CA LYS A 374 -11.43 7.85 1.89
C LYS A 374 -11.34 8.52 3.26
N TRP A 375 -12.12 8.04 4.23
CA TRP A 375 -12.03 8.53 5.61
C TRP A 375 -10.60 8.38 6.14
N ILE A 376 -10.20 9.26 7.04
CA ILE A 376 -8.86 9.22 7.66
C ILE A 376 -8.90 8.28 8.88
N ASN A 377 -7.79 7.58 9.12
CA ASN A 377 -7.63 6.58 10.19
C ASN A 377 -8.53 5.33 10.04
N LEU A 378 -8.73 4.85 8.80
CA LEU A 378 -9.47 3.60 8.53
C LEU A 378 -8.95 2.40 9.31
N HIS A 379 -7.65 2.38 9.68
CA HIS A 379 -7.05 1.34 10.51
C HIS A 379 -7.77 1.15 11.87
N LEU A 380 -8.49 2.16 12.39
CA LEU A 380 -9.27 2.05 13.62
C LEU A 380 -10.50 1.14 13.46
N LEU A 381 -11.05 1.01 12.25
CA LEU A 381 -12.11 0.05 11.94
C LEU A 381 -11.59 -1.39 11.79
N VAL A 382 -10.28 -1.59 11.85
CA VAL A 382 -9.61 -2.89 11.62
C VAL A 382 -9.21 -3.56 12.95
N HIS A 383 -9.51 -2.94 14.09
CA HIS A 383 -9.16 -3.43 15.42
C HIS A 383 -9.97 -4.68 15.82
N VAL A 384 -9.69 -5.83 15.18
CA VAL A 384 -10.40 -7.10 15.33
C VAL A 384 -9.44 -8.18 15.87
N LYS A 385 -9.27 -8.18 17.19
CA LYS A 385 -8.37 -9.10 17.91
C LYS A 385 -9.16 -10.18 18.65
N PRO A 386 -8.61 -11.40 18.79
CA PRO A 386 -9.20 -12.38 19.70
C PRO A 386 -9.22 -11.83 21.12
N LEU A 387 -10.21 -12.23 21.90
CA LEU A 387 -10.27 -11.88 23.33
C LEU A 387 -9.10 -12.54 24.05
N GLN A 388 -8.45 -11.81 24.97
CA GLN A 388 -7.40 -12.39 25.81
C GLN A 388 -7.99 -13.37 26.82
N PHE A 389 -9.16 -13.02 27.36
CA PHE A 389 -9.94 -13.83 28.29
C PHE A 389 -11.38 -13.81 27.82
N TYR A 390 -12.02 -14.98 27.73
CA TYR A 390 -13.43 -15.08 27.34
C TYR A 390 -14.28 -15.02 28.61
N PRO A 391 -15.14 -14.00 28.77
CA PRO A 391 -16.07 -13.94 29.89
C PRO A 391 -17.05 -15.12 29.85
N ASN A 392 -17.62 -15.47 31.00
CA ASN A 392 -18.59 -16.58 31.11
C ASN A 392 -19.85 -16.40 30.22
N TRP A 393 -20.11 -15.18 29.75
CA TRP A 393 -21.21 -14.87 28.85
C TRP A 393 -20.85 -14.98 27.35
N VAL A 394 -19.59 -15.24 26.96
CA VAL A 394 -19.16 -15.42 25.56
C VAL A 394 -18.64 -16.84 25.32
N SER A 395 -19.16 -17.52 24.30
CA SER A 395 -18.51 -18.74 23.79
C SER A 395 -17.33 -18.40 22.89
N GLU A 396 -16.14 -18.94 23.19
CA GLU A 396 -14.94 -18.75 22.38
C GLU A 396 -15.12 -19.22 20.93
N ALA A 397 -15.70 -20.40 20.74
CA ALA A 397 -15.96 -20.95 19.40
C ALA A 397 -16.91 -20.04 18.61
N TRP A 398 -18.04 -19.66 19.22
CA TRP A 398 -19.02 -18.80 18.56
C TRP A 398 -18.41 -17.45 18.17
N TYR A 399 -17.67 -16.80 19.08
CA TYR A 399 -17.02 -15.51 18.81
C TYR A 399 -15.98 -15.59 17.68
N LYS A 400 -15.16 -16.64 17.66
CA LYS A 400 -14.17 -16.84 16.59
C LYS A 400 -14.84 -17.04 15.24
N ASP A 401 -15.87 -17.88 15.19
CA ASP A 401 -16.50 -18.31 13.94
C ASP A 401 -17.46 -17.27 13.36
N ASN A 402 -18.17 -16.52 14.19
CA ASN A 402 -19.28 -15.66 13.76
C ASN A 402 -18.97 -14.15 13.88
N ILE A 403 -17.88 -13.77 14.55
CA ILE A 403 -17.44 -12.37 14.64
C ILE A 403 -16.05 -12.22 14.02
N LEU A 404 -15.02 -12.87 14.58
CA LEU A 404 -13.65 -12.64 14.12
C LEU A 404 -13.45 -13.06 12.67
N LYS A 405 -13.93 -14.24 12.29
CA LYS A 405 -13.78 -14.77 10.94
C LYS A 405 -14.49 -13.88 9.93
N ASP A 406 -15.76 -13.55 10.17
CA ASP A 406 -16.58 -12.76 9.25
C ASP A 406 -16.06 -11.34 9.10
N LEU A 407 -15.71 -10.67 10.20
CA LEU A 407 -15.11 -9.33 10.16
C LEU A 407 -13.77 -9.34 9.41
N ARG A 408 -12.87 -10.28 9.72
CA ARG A 408 -11.57 -10.39 9.04
C ARG A 408 -11.71 -10.69 7.56
N GLN A 409 -12.63 -11.59 7.20
CA GLN A 409 -12.87 -11.93 5.80
C GLN A 409 -13.28 -10.67 5.02
N LYS A 410 -14.22 -9.86 5.53
CA LYS A 410 -14.59 -8.60 4.88
C LYS A 410 -13.42 -7.61 4.79
N LEU A 411 -12.68 -7.45 5.88
CA LEU A 411 -11.55 -6.52 5.97
C LEU A 411 -10.42 -6.84 4.97
N LEU A 412 -10.17 -8.13 4.71
CA LEU A 412 -9.12 -8.56 3.77
C LEU A 412 -9.35 -8.07 2.33
N TYR A 413 -10.62 -7.94 1.91
CA TYR A 413 -10.99 -7.55 0.55
C TYR A 413 -11.41 -6.08 0.42
N THR A 414 -11.55 -5.35 1.53
CA THR A 414 -11.96 -3.94 1.49
C THR A 414 -10.74 -3.02 1.39
N PRO A 415 -10.75 -1.97 0.54
CA PRO A 415 -9.65 -1.02 0.45
C PRO A 415 -9.48 -0.15 1.70
N ILE A 416 -8.66 -0.61 2.65
CA ILE A 416 -8.50 0.01 3.97
C ILE A 416 -7.07 0.46 4.27
N VAL A 417 -6.09 -0.09 3.57
CA VAL A 417 -4.67 0.25 3.80
C VAL A 417 -4.32 1.43 2.94
N LYS A 418 -3.90 2.53 3.57
CA LYS A 418 -3.30 3.66 2.87
C LYS A 418 -1.86 3.32 2.52
N THR A 419 -1.57 3.19 1.23
CA THR A 419 -0.25 2.81 0.75
C THR A 419 0.71 4.00 0.72
N ALA A 420 2.01 3.75 0.54
CA ALA A 420 3.03 4.80 0.52
C ALA A 420 2.83 5.83 -0.61
N ASN A 421 2.19 5.44 -1.72
CA ASN A 421 1.76 6.34 -2.80
C ASN A 421 0.40 7.04 -2.53
N ASN A 422 -0.12 7.00 -1.30
CA ASN A 422 -1.39 7.60 -0.87
C ASN A 422 -2.66 7.02 -1.53
N GLU A 423 -2.59 5.81 -2.11
CA GLU A 423 -3.78 5.09 -2.57
C GLU A 423 -4.39 4.24 -1.44
N LEU A 424 -5.69 3.93 -1.55
CA LEU A 424 -6.32 2.94 -0.69
C LEU A 424 -6.38 1.60 -1.41
N LYS A 425 -5.87 0.56 -0.77
CA LYS A 425 -5.81 -0.80 -1.33
C LYS A 425 -6.28 -1.83 -0.32
N SER A 426 -6.79 -2.95 -0.82
CA SER A 426 -7.19 -4.10 -0.03
C SER A 426 -5.97 -4.96 0.32
N ILE A 427 -6.03 -5.67 1.44
CA ILE A 427 -4.92 -6.52 1.90
C ILE A 427 -4.69 -7.68 0.92
N LEU A 428 -5.78 -8.26 0.41
CA LEU A 428 -5.78 -9.31 -0.60
C LEU A 428 -6.31 -8.79 -1.94
N THR A 429 -5.86 -9.45 -3.01
CA THR A 429 -6.47 -9.36 -4.33
C THR A 429 -7.82 -10.08 -4.37
N LYS A 430 -8.62 -9.84 -5.42
CA LYS A 430 -9.91 -10.53 -5.63
C LYS A 430 -9.74 -12.06 -5.69
N ASP A 431 -8.59 -12.54 -6.14
CA ASP A 431 -8.25 -13.98 -6.24
C ASP A 431 -7.72 -14.56 -4.90
N GLY A 432 -7.74 -13.79 -3.81
CA GLY A 432 -7.28 -14.23 -2.49
C GLY A 432 -5.76 -14.24 -2.31
N LYS A 433 -4.98 -13.76 -3.28
CA LYS A 433 -3.52 -13.61 -3.13
C LYS A 433 -3.17 -12.39 -2.29
N LYS A 434 -2.11 -12.50 -1.49
CA LYS A 434 -1.55 -11.39 -0.70
C LYS A 434 -1.12 -10.26 -1.63
N TYR A 435 -1.68 -9.08 -1.40
CA TYR A 435 -1.36 -7.87 -2.15
C TYR A 435 -0.49 -6.93 -1.31
N ILE A 436 -0.98 -6.56 -0.11
CA ILE A 436 -0.24 -5.69 0.81
C ILE A 436 0.76 -6.49 1.63
N TRP A 437 1.96 -5.92 1.76
CA TRP A 437 3.07 -6.49 2.50
C TRP A 437 3.42 -5.58 3.68
N PHE A 438 3.15 -6.04 4.91
CA PHE A 438 3.43 -5.28 6.12
C PHE A 438 4.85 -5.57 6.63
N PRO A 439 5.71 -4.55 6.82
CA PRO A 439 7.05 -4.73 7.38
C PRO A 439 7.02 -5.35 8.77
N GLN A 440 7.73 -6.47 8.93
CA GLN A 440 7.84 -7.20 10.18
C GLN A 440 9.30 -7.48 10.49
N SER A 441 9.71 -7.03 11.67
CA SER A 441 11.08 -7.11 12.16
C SER A 441 11.07 -6.98 13.69
N LYS A 442 12.17 -7.39 14.34
CA LYS A 442 12.28 -7.49 15.81
C LYS A 442 12.10 -6.15 16.52
N SER A 443 12.57 -5.05 15.91
CA SER A 443 12.52 -3.72 16.51
C SER A 443 11.85 -2.70 15.59
N LYS A 444 11.32 -1.62 16.19
CA LYS A 444 10.77 -0.47 15.44
C LYS A 444 11.81 0.16 14.51
N LYS A 445 13.09 0.21 14.92
CA LYS A 445 14.19 0.76 14.12
C LYS A 445 14.41 -0.07 12.84
N TYR A 446 14.44 -1.40 12.99
CA TYR A 446 14.67 -2.31 11.88
C TYR A 446 13.45 -2.44 10.97
N ARG A 447 12.22 -2.41 11.51
CA ARG A 447 10.99 -2.30 10.70
C ARG A 447 11.00 -1.09 9.78
N LYS A 448 11.44 0.06 10.30
CA LYS A 448 11.59 1.27 9.49
C LYS A 448 12.66 1.09 8.40
N LYS A 449 13.86 0.60 8.75
CA LYS A 449 14.92 0.30 7.76
C LYS A 449 14.41 -0.63 6.63
N LEU A 450 13.69 -1.69 6.98
CA LEU A 450 13.11 -2.63 6.00
C LEU A 450 12.12 -1.93 5.07
N TRP A 451 11.28 -1.05 5.62
CA TRP A 451 10.35 -0.25 4.83
C TRP A 451 11.07 0.75 3.91
N ASP A 452 12.12 1.42 4.40
CA ASP A 452 12.94 2.38 3.64
C ASP A 452 13.61 1.71 2.42
N ILE A 453 13.99 0.43 2.55
CA ILE A 453 14.53 -0.38 1.44
C ILE A 453 13.42 -0.77 0.46
N ALA A 454 12.29 -1.27 0.99
CA ALA A 454 11.22 -1.84 0.18
C ALA A 454 10.39 -0.78 -0.59
N ILE A 455 10.27 0.44 -0.06
CA ILE A 455 9.52 1.53 -0.71
C ILE A 455 10.10 1.93 -2.07
N GLN A 456 11.40 1.73 -2.27
CA GLN A 456 12.08 2.05 -3.53
C GLN A 456 11.70 1.08 -4.65
N TRP A 457 11.16 -0.09 -4.30
CA TRP A 457 10.76 -1.11 -5.25
C TRP A 457 9.23 -1.11 -5.47
N PHE A 458 8.43 -1.14 -4.39
CA PHE A 458 6.98 -1.34 -4.53
C PHE A 458 6.16 -0.46 -3.56
N PRO A 459 6.18 0.87 -3.70
CA PRO A 459 5.46 1.79 -2.80
C PRO A 459 3.94 1.58 -2.79
N TRP A 460 3.37 1.01 -3.86
CA TRP A 460 1.93 0.74 -4.00
C TRP A 460 1.42 -0.50 -3.25
N VAL A 461 2.31 -1.31 -2.65
CA VAL A 461 1.92 -2.48 -1.81
C VAL A 461 2.33 -2.36 -0.35
N LEU A 462 3.02 -1.28 0.03
CA LEU A 462 3.44 -1.03 1.40
C LEU A 462 2.50 -0.04 2.09
N PRO A 463 2.22 -0.20 3.39
CA PRO A 463 1.50 0.81 4.16
C PRO A 463 2.31 2.12 4.20
N CYS A 464 1.64 3.25 4.43
CA CYS A 464 2.32 4.52 4.64
C CYS A 464 3.17 4.51 5.92
N GLU A 465 4.23 5.32 5.94
CA GLU A 465 5.25 5.30 7.01
C GLU A 465 4.66 5.43 8.42
N ASN A 466 3.71 6.36 8.58
CA ASN A 466 3.10 6.68 9.87
C ASN A 466 2.22 5.56 10.42
N GLU A 467 1.74 4.65 9.58
CA GLU A 467 0.87 3.55 9.99
C GLU A 467 1.59 2.20 10.16
N ILE A 468 2.89 2.11 9.86
CA ILE A 468 3.65 0.83 9.95
C ILE A 468 3.49 0.19 11.34
N GLU A 469 3.68 0.98 12.39
CA GLU A 469 3.61 0.49 13.77
C GLU A 469 2.19 0.13 14.20
N VAL A 470 1.20 0.82 13.66
CA VAL A 470 -0.21 0.52 13.93
C VAL A 470 -0.58 -0.80 13.28
N TRP A 471 -0.28 -0.96 11.99
CA TRP A 471 -0.53 -2.20 11.26
C TRP A 471 0.23 -3.38 11.84
N ASN A 472 1.46 -3.21 12.30
CA ASN A 472 2.22 -4.29 12.95
C ASN A 472 1.50 -4.88 14.18
N LYS A 473 0.70 -4.08 14.89
CA LYS A 473 -0.15 -4.54 16.01
C LYS A 473 -1.48 -5.15 15.57
N LEU A 474 -1.91 -4.90 14.33
CA LEU A 474 -3.20 -5.31 13.78
C LEU A 474 -3.12 -6.54 12.88
N ILE A 475 -1.96 -6.86 12.30
CA ILE A 475 -1.81 -7.98 11.36
C ILE A 475 -2.14 -9.35 11.98
N TRP A 476 -2.78 -10.21 11.19
CA TRP A 476 -3.04 -11.63 11.51
C TRP A 476 -2.37 -12.56 10.49
N LYS A 477 -2.63 -13.88 10.58
CA LYS A 477 -1.95 -14.92 9.79
C LYS A 477 -2.11 -14.73 8.27
N ASP A 478 -3.28 -14.28 7.84
CA ASP A 478 -3.63 -14.16 6.41
C ASP A 478 -3.04 -12.90 5.75
N CYS A 479 -2.60 -11.91 6.54
CA CYS A 479 -1.94 -10.71 6.02
C CYS A 479 -0.56 -11.04 5.41
N GLY A 480 -0.16 -10.29 4.39
CA GLY A 480 1.20 -10.35 3.85
C GLY A 480 2.21 -9.80 4.85
N LYS A 481 3.24 -10.59 5.17
CA LYS A 481 4.31 -10.22 6.09
C LYS A 481 5.59 -10.06 5.30
N LEU A 482 6.14 -8.85 5.31
CA LEU A 482 7.44 -8.56 4.72
C LEU A 482 8.51 -8.70 5.79
N ASN A 483 9.29 -9.77 5.73
CA ASN A 483 10.52 -9.93 6.50
C ASN A 483 11.70 -10.06 5.52
N SER A 484 12.92 -10.14 6.06
CA SER A 484 14.15 -10.27 5.28
C SER A 484 14.10 -11.46 4.31
N ASP A 485 13.57 -12.60 4.76
CA ASP A 485 13.45 -13.82 3.95
C ASP A 485 12.47 -13.63 2.77
N GLN A 486 11.33 -13.00 3.00
CA GLN A 486 10.33 -12.74 1.97
C GLN A 486 10.83 -11.71 0.94
N LEU A 487 11.53 -10.65 1.40
CA LEU A 487 12.18 -9.71 0.49
C LEU A 487 13.28 -10.39 -0.33
N SER A 488 14.06 -11.29 0.28
CA SER A 488 15.04 -12.12 -0.43
C SER A 488 14.39 -13.02 -1.49
N ALA A 489 13.23 -13.60 -1.19
CA ALA A 489 12.48 -14.40 -2.15
C ALA A 489 12.00 -13.57 -3.35
N PHE A 490 11.62 -12.30 -3.15
CA PHE A 490 11.29 -11.41 -4.25
C PHE A 490 12.50 -11.08 -5.12
N ILE A 491 13.69 -10.89 -4.51
CA ILE A 491 14.94 -10.66 -5.26
C ILE A 491 15.27 -11.88 -6.12
N GLU A 492 15.19 -13.08 -5.53
CA GLU A 492 15.44 -14.36 -6.19
C GLU A 492 14.51 -14.56 -7.42
N ASP A 493 13.23 -14.18 -7.31
CA ASP A 493 12.25 -14.26 -8.41
C ASP A 493 12.60 -13.38 -9.63
N LYS A 494 13.41 -12.32 -9.44
CA LYS A 494 13.87 -11.47 -10.56
C LYS A 494 14.96 -12.10 -11.41
N ASN A 495 15.67 -13.11 -10.91
CA ASN A 495 16.76 -13.85 -11.57
C ASN A 495 18.01 -13.02 -11.96
N SER A 496 17.91 -11.72 -12.24
CA SER A 496 19.05 -10.87 -12.64
C SER A 496 18.91 -9.40 -12.21
N ILE A 497 20.03 -8.69 -12.24
CA ILE A 497 20.12 -7.24 -12.00
C ILE A 497 19.35 -6.45 -13.06
N SER A 498 19.43 -6.84 -14.33
CA SER A 498 18.70 -6.14 -15.40
C SER A 498 17.19 -6.16 -15.18
N GLU A 499 16.64 -7.26 -14.66
CA GLU A 499 15.22 -7.33 -14.28
C GLU A 499 14.91 -6.56 -12.99
N LEU A 500 15.87 -6.42 -12.08
CA LEU A 500 15.72 -5.61 -10.86
C LEU A 500 15.73 -4.10 -11.18
N GLU A 501 16.62 -3.66 -12.06
CA GLU A 501 16.74 -2.27 -12.55
C GLU A 501 15.45 -1.76 -13.20
N LYS A 502 14.67 -2.65 -13.83
CA LYS A 502 13.35 -2.30 -14.40
C LYS A 502 12.31 -1.95 -13.35
N VAL A 503 12.49 -2.34 -12.09
CA VAL A 503 11.49 -2.14 -11.03
C VAL A 503 11.93 -1.15 -9.96
N ILE A 504 13.23 -0.98 -9.74
CA ILE A 504 13.77 0.03 -8.83
C ILE A 504 14.14 1.27 -9.64
N GLU A 505 13.21 2.22 -9.72
CA GLU A 505 13.42 3.46 -10.47
C GLU A 505 14.30 4.45 -9.67
N ASN A 506 15.24 5.12 -10.35
CA ASN A 506 16.06 6.25 -9.86
C ASN A 506 17.15 5.92 -8.82
N ILE A 507 17.55 4.66 -8.63
CA ILE A 507 18.65 4.26 -7.73
C ILE A 507 19.53 3.21 -8.40
N ASP A 508 20.85 3.25 -8.15
CA ASP A 508 21.76 2.19 -8.60
C ASP A 508 21.42 0.87 -7.88
N SER A 509 21.04 -0.16 -8.64
CA SER A 509 20.63 -1.46 -8.11
C SER A 509 21.69 -2.13 -7.24
N TYR A 510 22.97 -1.88 -7.49
CA TYR A 510 24.05 -2.41 -6.65
C TYR A 510 24.14 -1.67 -5.33
N GLU A 511 23.97 -0.34 -5.31
CA GLU A 511 23.89 0.43 -4.06
C GLU A 511 22.70 -0.02 -3.21
N TRP A 512 21.55 -0.26 -3.85
CA TRP A 512 20.36 -0.81 -3.19
C TRP A 512 20.62 -2.18 -2.56
N LEU A 513 21.25 -3.10 -3.31
CA LEU A 513 21.59 -4.42 -2.81
C LEU A 513 22.59 -4.37 -1.65
N ASN A 514 23.59 -3.48 -1.70
CA ASN A 514 24.54 -3.31 -0.60
C ASN A 514 23.82 -2.85 0.68
N LYS A 515 22.89 -1.89 0.59
CA LYS A 515 22.04 -1.47 1.73
C LYS A 515 21.19 -2.63 2.27
N PHE A 516 20.66 -3.46 1.38
CA PHE A 516 19.91 -4.67 1.77
C PHE A 516 20.81 -5.69 2.49
N TYR A 517 22.01 -5.96 1.99
CA TYR A 517 22.95 -6.88 2.61
C TYR A 517 23.44 -6.39 3.99
N GLU A 518 23.67 -5.08 4.14
CA GLU A 518 23.98 -4.47 5.43
C GLU A 518 22.81 -4.65 6.42
N PHE A 519 21.59 -4.41 5.96
CA PHE A 519 20.38 -4.58 6.77
C PHE A 519 20.22 -6.02 7.29
N ILE A 520 20.34 -7.04 6.44
CA ILE A 520 20.18 -8.44 6.87
C ILE A 520 21.30 -8.87 7.83
N LYS A 521 22.51 -8.33 7.67
CA LYS A 521 23.66 -8.60 8.55
C LYS A 521 23.45 -8.03 9.96
N ASP A 522 22.84 -6.86 10.06
CA ASP A 522 22.61 -6.15 11.32
C ASP A 522 21.46 -6.72 12.18
N GLU A 523 20.49 -7.41 11.56
CA GLU A 523 19.22 -7.74 12.23
C GLU A 523 18.97 -9.23 12.45
N ASP A 524 19.26 -10.06 11.45
CA ASP A 524 18.53 -11.31 11.31
C ASP A 524 19.25 -12.51 11.94
N ASP A 525 18.58 -13.23 12.86
CA ASP A 525 19.12 -14.49 13.39
C ASP A 525 19.16 -15.57 12.30
N GLN A 526 18.41 -15.37 11.20
CA GLN A 526 18.38 -16.23 10.03
C GLN A 526 19.31 -15.74 8.92
N TYR A 527 20.15 -14.73 9.17
CA TYR A 527 21.13 -14.21 8.23
C TYR A 527 21.82 -15.35 7.48
N ASP A 528 22.50 -16.24 8.21
CA ASP A 528 23.23 -17.37 7.63
C ASP A 528 22.35 -18.29 6.76
N SER A 529 21.08 -18.51 7.12
CA SER A 529 20.17 -19.31 6.29
C SER A 529 19.84 -18.61 4.98
N ILE A 530 19.52 -17.31 5.03
CA ILE A 530 19.13 -16.51 3.88
C ILE A 530 20.28 -16.44 2.87
N ILE A 531 21.46 -16.00 3.31
CA ILE A 531 22.62 -15.82 2.43
C ILE A 531 23.19 -17.13 1.89
N ASN A 532 23.05 -18.27 2.60
CA ASN A 532 23.54 -19.55 2.10
C ASN A 532 22.56 -20.26 1.16
N ASN A 533 21.24 -20.12 1.38
CA ASN A 533 20.25 -20.92 0.68
C ASN A 533 19.63 -20.24 -0.55
N ARG A 534 19.57 -18.90 -0.58
CA ARG A 534 18.90 -18.14 -1.65
C ARG A 534 19.87 -17.65 -2.72
N ALA A 535 19.40 -17.61 -3.96
CA ALA A 535 20.12 -17.02 -5.08
C ALA A 535 19.82 -15.51 -5.15
N ILE A 536 20.58 -14.72 -4.39
CA ILE A 536 20.39 -13.26 -4.28
C ILE A 536 21.66 -12.46 -4.61
N PHE A 537 22.78 -13.11 -4.91
CA PHE A 537 24.05 -12.45 -5.18
C PHE A 537 24.35 -12.42 -6.68
N PRO A 538 24.58 -11.25 -7.29
CA PRO A 538 24.84 -11.17 -8.71
C PRO A 538 26.26 -11.63 -9.05
N ASN A 539 26.40 -12.51 -10.04
CA ASN A 539 27.70 -12.81 -10.65
C ASN A 539 28.16 -11.66 -11.57
N GLN A 540 29.32 -11.80 -12.25
CA GLN A 540 29.82 -10.74 -13.15
C GLN A 540 28.96 -10.53 -14.41
N TYR A 541 28.03 -11.44 -14.72
CA TYR A 541 26.98 -11.21 -15.75
C TYR A 541 25.72 -10.53 -15.19
N GLY A 542 25.65 -10.28 -13.88
CA GLY A 542 24.48 -9.73 -13.23
C GLY A 542 23.36 -10.75 -12.97
N VAL A 543 23.61 -12.06 -13.10
CA VAL A 543 22.64 -13.12 -12.78
C VAL A 543 22.73 -13.47 -11.30
N PHE A 544 21.60 -13.56 -10.61
CA PHE A 544 21.56 -13.92 -9.20
C PHE A 544 21.84 -15.41 -9.00
N VAL A 545 22.84 -15.70 -8.17
CA VAL A 545 23.28 -17.05 -7.83
C VAL A 545 23.49 -17.19 -6.33
N LYS A 546 23.59 -18.44 -5.86
CA LYS A 546 23.84 -18.74 -4.45
C LYS A 546 25.27 -18.40 -4.06
N LYS A 547 25.46 -17.97 -2.81
CA LYS A 547 26.78 -17.68 -2.23
C LYS A 547 27.80 -18.81 -2.42
N ILE A 548 27.37 -20.08 -2.39
CA ILE A 548 28.26 -21.25 -2.56
C ILE A 548 28.87 -21.38 -3.95
N LYS A 549 28.25 -20.78 -4.97
CA LYS A 549 28.75 -20.78 -6.35
C LYS A 549 29.63 -19.57 -6.67
N LEU A 550 29.84 -18.69 -5.70
CA LEU A 550 30.52 -17.41 -5.92
C LEU A 550 31.87 -17.35 -5.19
N HIS A 551 32.83 -16.76 -5.90
CA HIS A 551 34.13 -16.39 -5.43
C HIS A 551 34.36 -14.89 -5.60
N LYS A 552 35.23 -14.32 -4.78
CA LYS A 552 35.66 -12.92 -4.91
C LYS A 552 36.91 -12.85 -5.79
N ASP A 553 36.90 -11.92 -6.72
CA ASP A 553 38.07 -11.59 -7.54
C ASP A 553 39.06 -10.80 -6.66
N LYS A 554 40.29 -11.30 -6.54
CA LYS A 554 41.35 -10.63 -5.76
C LYS A 554 41.82 -9.31 -6.40
N GLY A 555 41.38 -9.03 -7.62
CA GLY A 555 41.63 -7.79 -8.36
C GLY A 555 42.90 -7.83 -9.21
N ASP A 556 43.61 -8.96 -9.22
CA ASP A 556 44.81 -9.22 -10.02
C ASP A 556 44.50 -9.87 -11.38
N ILE A 557 43.25 -10.22 -11.64
CA ILE A 557 42.83 -10.94 -12.86
C ILE A 557 42.42 -9.95 -13.96
N SER A 558 43.14 -9.96 -15.10
CA SER A 558 42.75 -9.18 -16.28
C SER A 558 41.47 -9.71 -16.94
N ASP A 559 40.64 -8.81 -17.47
CA ASP A 559 39.39 -9.20 -18.13
C ASP A 559 39.65 -9.99 -19.44
N ASP A 560 40.83 -9.83 -20.06
CA ASP A 560 41.30 -10.62 -21.21
C ASP A 560 41.48 -12.10 -20.85
N LEU A 561 42.13 -12.40 -19.72
CA LEU A 561 42.34 -13.78 -19.27
C LEU A 561 41.02 -14.46 -18.89
N LYS A 562 40.05 -13.72 -18.36
CA LYS A 562 38.70 -14.24 -18.09
C LYS A 562 37.96 -14.57 -19.38
N LEU A 563 38.08 -13.74 -20.41
CA LEU A 563 37.49 -14.00 -21.73
C LEU A 563 38.11 -15.24 -22.38
N ILE A 564 39.44 -15.37 -22.34
CA ILE A 564 40.14 -16.54 -22.87
C ILE A 564 39.70 -17.82 -22.16
N LEU A 565 39.62 -17.82 -20.83
CA LEU A 565 39.18 -19.00 -20.06
C LEU A 565 37.72 -19.38 -20.37
N ASN A 566 36.84 -18.39 -20.55
CA ASN A 566 35.46 -18.62 -20.96
C ASN A 566 35.37 -19.22 -22.38
N GLU A 567 36.16 -18.72 -23.32
CA GLU A 567 36.25 -19.28 -24.67
C GLU A 567 36.90 -20.67 -24.67
N LEU A 568 37.70 -21.01 -23.65
CA LEU A 568 38.17 -22.37 -23.36
C LEU A 568 37.12 -23.20 -22.60
N GLY A 569 35.86 -22.78 -22.54
CA GLY A 569 34.75 -23.57 -21.99
C GLY A 569 34.63 -23.55 -20.46
N ASN A 570 35.42 -22.73 -19.75
CA ASN A 570 35.30 -22.56 -18.30
C ASN A 570 34.85 -21.12 -17.97
N ASP A 571 33.57 -20.97 -17.63
CA ASP A 571 32.95 -19.67 -17.42
C ASP A 571 33.21 -19.10 -16.02
N ILE A 572 34.39 -18.52 -15.84
CA ILE A 572 34.80 -17.94 -14.57
C ILE A 572 33.97 -16.71 -14.17
N LYS A 573 33.43 -15.95 -15.14
CA LYS A 573 32.59 -14.76 -14.84
C LYS A 573 31.26 -15.17 -14.21
N GLY A 574 30.77 -16.36 -14.53
CA GLY A 574 29.58 -16.96 -13.93
C GLY A 574 29.75 -17.30 -12.44
N GLU A 575 31.00 -17.53 -12.01
CA GLU A 575 31.38 -17.93 -10.65
C GLU A 575 31.99 -16.79 -9.82
N LEU A 576 32.23 -15.62 -10.41
CA LEU A 576 32.77 -14.46 -9.70
C LEU A 576 31.66 -13.50 -9.27
N LEU A 577 31.73 -13.01 -8.04
CA LEU A 577 30.84 -11.95 -7.53
C LEU A 577 31.05 -10.66 -8.33
N HIS A 578 29.96 -9.93 -8.58
CA HIS A 578 30.03 -8.66 -9.27
C HIS A 578 30.90 -7.62 -8.51
N LYS A 579 31.76 -6.89 -9.23
CA LYS A 579 32.77 -5.97 -8.66
C LYS A 579 32.17 -4.83 -7.79
N LYS A 580 30.93 -4.42 -8.06
CA LYS A 580 30.21 -3.36 -7.33
C LYS A 580 29.54 -3.82 -6.01
N ILE A 581 29.52 -5.13 -5.73
CA ILE A 581 28.90 -5.64 -4.49
C ILE A 581 29.94 -5.69 -3.38
N GLU A 582 29.67 -4.98 -2.29
CA GLU A 582 30.54 -4.86 -1.11
C GLU A 582 30.21 -5.95 -0.08
N PHE A 583 30.14 -7.20 -0.52
CA PHE A 583 29.80 -8.33 0.35
C PHE A 583 31.02 -9.22 0.65
N GLU A 584 31.25 -9.50 1.93
CA GLU A 584 32.32 -10.40 2.37
C GLU A 584 31.88 -11.87 2.26
N LEU A 585 32.39 -12.58 1.24
CA LEU A 585 32.14 -14.02 1.06
C LEU A 585 32.89 -14.90 2.08
N GLY A 586 33.85 -14.34 2.82
CA GLY A 586 34.76 -15.01 3.75
C GLY A 586 36.11 -15.36 3.12
N ASN A 587 37.18 -15.39 3.93
CA ASN A 587 38.60 -15.48 3.51
C ASN A 587 39.00 -16.74 2.70
N VAL A 588 38.10 -17.70 2.49
CA VAL A 588 38.40 -18.99 1.87
C VAL A 588 37.92 -19.08 0.41
N ARG A 589 37.25 -18.03 -0.11
CA ARG A 589 36.62 -18.03 -1.44
C ARG A 589 37.12 -16.90 -2.35
N GLU A 590 38.43 -16.68 -2.35
CA GLU A 590 39.06 -15.75 -3.29
C GLU A 590 39.73 -16.55 -4.42
N ILE A 591 39.49 -16.09 -5.65
CA ILE A 591 40.21 -16.59 -6.83
C ILE A 591 41.25 -15.54 -7.19
N ASP A 592 42.50 -16.00 -7.31
CA ASP A 592 43.64 -15.19 -7.73
C ASP A 592 44.04 -15.54 -9.16
N ILE A 593 45.01 -14.79 -9.68
CA ILE A 593 45.54 -15.02 -11.03
C ILE A 593 46.14 -16.43 -11.19
N ASN A 594 46.71 -17.02 -10.13
CA ASN A 594 47.36 -18.34 -10.19
C ASN A 594 46.35 -19.45 -10.47
N TYR A 595 45.15 -19.37 -9.90
CA TYR A 595 44.07 -20.31 -10.17
C TYR A 595 43.68 -20.27 -11.65
N ILE A 596 43.43 -19.09 -12.21
CA ILE A 596 43.06 -18.92 -13.62
C ILE A 596 44.18 -19.40 -14.53
N VAL A 597 45.43 -19.08 -14.22
CA VAL A 597 46.61 -19.56 -14.94
C VAL A 597 46.67 -21.08 -14.96
N LYS A 598 46.40 -21.74 -13.82
CA LYS A 598 46.38 -23.20 -13.72
C LYS A 598 45.27 -23.82 -14.57
N GLU A 599 44.07 -23.25 -14.53
CA GLU A 599 42.93 -23.72 -15.33
C GLU A 599 43.16 -23.51 -16.82
N ILE A 600 43.66 -22.34 -17.24
CA ILE A 600 44.06 -22.10 -18.65
C ILE A 600 45.15 -23.10 -19.05
N ASN A 601 46.17 -23.32 -18.22
CA ASN A 601 47.22 -24.30 -18.52
C ASN A 601 46.64 -25.72 -18.74
N SER A 602 45.71 -26.13 -17.89
CA SER A 602 45.04 -27.43 -17.96
C SER A 602 44.17 -27.56 -19.21
N GLU A 603 43.27 -26.59 -19.44
CA GLU A 603 42.34 -26.58 -20.58
C GLU A 603 43.09 -26.52 -21.92
N VAL A 604 44.10 -25.66 -22.01
CA VAL A 604 44.93 -25.56 -23.22
C VAL A 604 45.74 -26.84 -23.44
N SER A 605 46.34 -27.43 -22.40
CA SER A 605 47.10 -28.68 -22.56
C SER A 605 46.19 -29.86 -22.94
N SER A 606 44.97 -29.91 -22.42
CA SER A 606 43.97 -30.92 -22.76
C SER A 606 43.54 -30.79 -24.23
N LYS A 607 43.21 -29.56 -24.66
CA LYS A 607 42.64 -29.29 -25.99
C LYS A 607 43.67 -29.18 -27.12
N ALA A 608 44.90 -28.78 -26.82
CA ALA A 608 45.99 -28.73 -27.80
C ALA A 608 46.55 -30.13 -28.13
N ASN A 609 46.36 -31.12 -27.26
CA ASN A 609 46.79 -32.50 -27.52
C ASN A 609 45.86 -33.27 -28.47
N ASP A 610 44.64 -32.78 -28.70
CA ASP A 610 43.66 -33.37 -29.62
C ASP A 610 43.54 -32.52 -30.90
N ARG A 611 43.97 -33.08 -32.04
CA ARG A 611 44.02 -32.38 -33.33
C ARG A 611 42.66 -32.01 -33.91
N GLU A 612 41.57 -32.67 -33.52
CA GLU A 612 40.22 -32.30 -33.97
C GLU A 612 39.64 -31.19 -33.09
N LEU A 613 39.75 -31.32 -31.77
CA LEU A 613 39.27 -30.29 -30.83
C LEU A 613 40.06 -28.98 -30.93
N ALA A 614 41.36 -29.04 -31.20
CA ALA A 614 42.19 -27.85 -31.39
C ALA A 614 41.68 -26.96 -32.55
N LYS A 615 40.97 -27.54 -33.54
CA LYS A 615 40.41 -26.76 -34.67
C LYS A 615 39.28 -25.83 -34.24
N ASP A 616 38.51 -26.22 -33.24
CA ASP A 616 37.37 -25.44 -32.76
C ASP A 616 37.79 -24.29 -31.83
N PHE A 617 38.96 -24.39 -31.18
CA PHE A 617 39.50 -23.37 -30.26
C PHE A 617 40.65 -22.52 -30.87
N LYS A 618 40.85 -22.56 -32.20
CA LYS A 618 41.91 -21.80 -32.92
C LYS A 618 41.89 -20.31 -32.61
N SER A 619 40.69 -19.71 -32.63
CA SER A 619 40.49 -18.29 -32.30
C SER A 619 41.02 -17.96 -30.89
N THR A 620 40.72 -18.83 -29.93
CA THR A 620 41.08 -18.66 -28.52
C THR A 620 42.58 -18.78 -28.29
N PHE A 621 43.24 -19.75 -28.95
CA PHE A 621 44.70 -19.89 -28.91
C PHE A 621 45.41 -18.68 -29.53
N LYS A 622 44.87 -18.13 -30.63
CA LYS A 622 45.40 -16.91 -31.25
C LYS A 622 45.30 -15.70 -30.32
N LYS A 623 44.19 -15.54 -29.60
CA LYS A 623 44.04 -14.47 -28.58
C LYS A 623 45.02 -14.63 -27.43
N LEU A 624 45.25 -15.86 -26.95
CA LEU A 624 46.25 -16.16 -25.93
C LEU A 624 47.68 -15.84 -26.40
N LEU A 625 48.03 -16.20 -27.64
CA LEU A 625 49.31 -15.85 -28.26
C LEU A 625 49.48 -14.33 -28.43
N LEU A 626 48.41 -13.63 -28.82
CA LEU A 626 48.40 -12.17 -28.91
C LEU A 626 48.61 -11.53 -27.54
N TRP A 627 47.99 -12.08 -26.50
CA TRP A 627 48.17 -11.64 -25.12
C TRP A 627 49.61 -11.89 -24.63
N PHE A 628 50.22 -13.03 -24.95
CA PHE A 628 51.65 -13.30 -24.67
C PHE A 628 52.59 -12.32 -25.39
N LYS A 629 52.25 -11.91 -26.61
CA LYS A 629 53.02 -10.91 -27.37
C LYS A 629 52.93 -9.52 -26.73
N ASN A 630 51.73 -9.12 -26.30
CA ASN A 630 51.48 -7.80 -25.73
C ASN A 630 51.99 -7.68 -24.28
N ASN A 631 52.12 -8.80 -23.55
CA ASN A 631 52.55 -8.84 -22.15
C ASN A 631 53.68 -9.87 -21.90
N PRO A 632 54.88 -9.70 -22.49
CA PRO A 632 55.90 -10.74 -22.56
C PRO A 632 56.53 -11.09 -21.20
N GLU A 633 56.75 -10.11 -20.32
CA GLU A 633 57.34 -10.35 -18.99
C GLU A 633 56.35 -11.06 -18.07
N ILE A 634 55.09 -10.60 -18.05
CA ILE A 634 54.00 -11.19 -17.25
C ILE A 634 53.66 -12.61 -17.76
N ALA A 635 53.67 -12.83 -19.07
CA ALA A 635 53.40 -14.13 -19.67
C ALA A 635 54.48 -15.17 -19.34
N LYS A 636 55.76 -14.79 -19.29
CA LYS A 636 56.86 -15.68 -18.87
C LYS A 636 56.74 -16.09 -17.42
N GLU A 637 56.32 -15.16 -16.56
CA GLU A 637 56.17 -15.39 -15.12
C GLU A 637 54.94 -16.27 -14.82
N LEU A 638 53.79 -15.97 -15.41
CA LEU A 638 52.54 -16.68 -15.16
C LEU A 638 52.42 -17.99 -15.95
N PHE A 639 52.86 -18.04 -17.20
CA PHE A 639 52.70 -19.20 -18.09
C PHE A 639 54.05 -19.80 -18.53
N PRO A 640 54.97 -20.17 -17.63
CA PRO A 640 56.34 -20.54 -18.01
C PRO A 640 56.40 -21.74 -18.97
N ASN A 641 55.54 -22.74 -18.79
CA ASN A 641 55.51 -23.93 -19.64
C ASN A 641 54.86 -23.66 -21.00
N LEU A 642 53.73 -22.95 -21.02
CA LEU A 642 53.00 -22.62 -22.24
C LEU A 642 53.70 -21.55 -23.07
N TYR A 643 54.39 -20.61 -22.44
CA TYR A 643 55.23 -19.63 -23.12
C TYR A 643 56.47 -20.28 -23.76
N LYS A 644 57.09 -21.25 -23.08
CA LYS A 644 58.20 -22.04 -23.64
C LYS A 644 57.74 -22.92 -24.80
N ASN A 645 56.55 -23.50 -24.68
CA ASN A 645 55.93 -24.36 -25.69
C ASN A 645 54.92 -23.62 -26.58
N LYS A 646 55.10 -22.31 -26.79
CA LYS A 646 54.18 -21.49 -27.59
C LYS A 646 53.98 -22.01 -29.01
N HIS A 647 54.93 -22.77 -29.55
CA HIS A 647 54.85 -23.44 -30.85
C HIS A 647 53.67 -24.42 -30.95
N LEU A 648 53.23 -25.03 -29.83
CA LEU A 648 52.09 -25.94 -29.78
C LEU A 648 50.73 -25.25 -29.96
N LEU A 649 50.70 -23.91 -29.87
CA LEU A 649 49.50 -23.10 -30.07
C LEU A 649 49.38 -22.58 -31.50
N TYR A 650 50.40 -22.82 -32.34
CA TYR A 650 50.36 -22.47 -33.76
C TYR A 650 49.82 -23.66 -34.56
N ASP A 651 49.07 -23.34 -35.60
CA ASP A 651 48.71 -24.30 -36.64
C ASP A 651 49.88 -24.43 -37.61
N ASP A 652 50.38 -25.65 -37.86
CA ASP A 652 51.50 -25.92 -38.76
C ASP A 652 51.22 -25.36 -40.16
N ASP A 653 49.96 -25.38 -40.59
CA ASP A 653 49.50 -24.82 -41.87
C ASP A 653 49.50 -23.27 -41.89
N GLU A 654 49.16 -22.60 -40.77
CA GLU A 654 49.19 -21.13 -40.66
C GLU A 654 50.63 -20.60 -40.52
N ILE A 655 51.55 -21.40 -39.95
CA ILE A 655 52.99 -21.09 -39.97
C ILE A 655 53.51 -21.13 -41.41
N LEU A 656 53.21 -22.19 -42.16
CA LEU A 656 53.61 -22.31 -43.58
C LEU A 656 53.08 -21.15 -44.41
N LEU A 657 51.81 -20.78 -44.22
CA LEU A 657 51.16 -19.69 -44.96
C LEU A 657 51.71 -18.30 -44.55
N ASN A 658 52.13 -18.12 -43.30
CA ASN A 658 52.81 -16.89 -42.86
C ASN A 658 54.27 -16.82 -43.32
N ILE A 659 54.96 -17.96 -43.46
CA ILE A 659 56.28 -18.03 -44.08
C ILE A 659 56.16 -17.68 -45.56
N GLU A 660 55.22 -18.27 -46.30
CA GLU A 660 54.95 -17.90 -47.70
C GLU A 660 54.62 -16.40 -47.83
N LYS A 661 53.77 -15.85 -46.96
CA LYS A 661 53.46 -14.41 -46.97
C LYS A 661 54.67 -13.53 -46.63
N ALA A 662 55.54 -13.97 -45.73
CA ALA A 662 56.76 -13.25 -45.39
C ALA A 662 57.76 -13.30 -46.55
N GLU A 663 57.90 -14.44 -47.22
CA GLU A 663 58.69 -14.60 -48.44
C GLU A 663 58.14 -13.74 -49.59
N MET A 664 56.82 -13.74 -49.81
CA MET A 664 56.17 -12.85 -50.79
C MET A 664 56.35 -11.36 -50.44
N LEU A 665 56.38 -11.01 -49.14
CA LEU A 665 56.62 -9.63 -48.70
C LEU A 665 58.09 -9.24 -48.93
N GLU A 666 59.03 -10.14 -48.67
CA GLU A 666 60.46 -9.95 -49.00
C GLU A 666 60.67 -9.84 -50.51
N GLU A 667 59.98 -10.66 -51.33
CA GLU A 667 59.97 -10.56 -52.79
C GLU A 667 59.43 -9.20 -53.25
N LEU A 668 58.30 -8.75 -52.71
CA LEU A 668 57.70 -7.47 -53.05
C LEU A 668 58.56 -6.28 -52.61
N MET A 669 59.22 -6.36 -51.45
CA MET A 669 60.19 -5.36 -51.00
C MET A 669 61.42 -5.32 -51.92
N SER A 670 61.87 -6.48 -52.39
CA SER A 670 62.98 -6.61 -53.34
C SER A 670 62.61 -6.05 -54.73
N GLU A 671 61.43 -6.38 -55.27
CA GLU A 671 60.93 -5.87 -56.56
C GLU A 671 60.77 -4.34 -56.57
N LEU A 672 60.36 -3.76 -55.44
CA LEU A 672 60.20 -2.32 -55.26
C LEU A 672 61.48 -1.62 -54.78
N ASN A 673 62.56 -2.37 -54.53
CA ASN A 673 63.86 -1.89 -54.07
C ASN A 673 63.82 -1.13 -52.73
N ILE A 674 63.03 -1.65 -51.79
CA ILE A 674 62.71 -1.06 -50.50
C ILE A 674 63.38 -1.86 -49.38
N SER A 675 64.00 -1.17 -48.42
CA SER A 675 64.78 -1.82 -47.33
C SER A 675 63.99 -1.96 -46.03
N GLU A 676 62.98 -1.10 -45.83
CA GLU A 676 62.15 -1.07 -44.63
C GLU A 676 60.66 -0.96 -44.96
N ILE A 677 59.82 -1.68 -44.22
CA ILE A 677 58.35 -1.68 -44.37
C ILE A 677 57.73 -0.27 -44.22
N SER A 678 58.42 0.64 -43.52
CA SER A 678 58.05 2.07 -43.37
C SER A 678 58.03 2.83 -44.70
N GLU A 679 58.87 2.46 -45.67
CA GLU A 679 58.94 3.10 -46.99
C GLU A 679 57.76 2.66 -47.89
N ILE A 680 57.27 1.43 -47.73
CA ILE A 680 56.01 0.97 -48.34
C ILE A 680 54.86 1.86 -47.84
N ARG A 681 54.84 2.16 -46.54
CA ARG A 681 53.82 3.05 -45.95
C ARG A 681 53.88 4.46 -46.53
N ASN A 682 55.06 5.03 -46.79
CA ASN A 682 55.21 6.33 -47.46
C ASN A 682 54.79 6.31 -48.94
N LEU A 683 55.02 5.21 -49.67
CA LEU A 683 54.57 5.04 -51.05
C LEU A 683 53.04 4.91 -51.14
N VAL A 684 52.43 4.26 -50.14
CA VAL A 684 50.98 4.14 -50.00
C VAL A 684 50.36 5.46 -49.50
N GLU A 685 50.99 6.15 -48.55
CA GLU A 685 50.54 7.46 -48.00
C GLU A 685 50.61 8.60 -49.03
N ASN A 686 51.58 8.59 -49.95
CA ASN A 686 51.64 9.55 -51.05
C ASN A 686 50.63 9.24 -52.19
N GLY A 687 49.98 8.07 -52.16
CA GLY A 687 49.00 7.62 -53.16
C GLY A 687 47.56 7.53 -52.66
N GLN A 688 47.27 7.85 -51.40
CA GLN A 688 45.94 7.62 -50.80
C GLN A 688 45.33 8.90 -50.21
N LYS A 689 44.69 9.68 -51.09
CA LYS A 689 43.45 10.36 -50.70
C LYS A 689 42.35 9.30 -50.61
N GLU A 690 41.70 9.26 -49.45
CA GLU A 690 40.52 8.49 -49.06
C GLU A 690 39.83 7.66 -50.16
N LYS A 691 39.88 6.34 -50.04
CA LYS A 691 38.80 5.47 -50.54
C LYS A 691 37.92 5.11 -49.35
N SER A 692 36.92 5.96 -49.08
CA SER A 692 35.73 5.49 -48.38
C SER A 692 34.96 4.61 -49.36
N ILE A 693 34.63 3.40 -48.93
CA ILE A 693 33.83 2.48 -49.72
C ILE A 693 32.39 3.02 -49.69
N LEU A 694 31.79 3.27 -50.86
CA LEU A 694 30.42 3.76 -50.98
C LEU A 694 29.41 2.65 -50.65
N PRO A 695 28.38 2.93 -49.82
CA PRO A 695 27.27 2.00 -49.62
C PRO A 695 26.39 1.93 -50.89
N VAL A 696 25.79 0.78 -51.18
CA VAL A 696 24.81 0.67 -52.27
C VAL A 696 23.49 1.29 -51.81
N THR A 697 23.19 2.50 -52.31
CA THR A 697 21.97 3.25 -51.97
C THR A 697 21.24 3.67 -53.23
N GLU A 698 19.93 3.94 -53.10
CA GLU A 698 19.06 4.45 -54.17
C GLU A 698 19.66 5.68 -54.86
N ASN A 699 20.19 6.62 -54.10
CA ASN A 699 20.71 7.87 -54.65
C ASN A 699 22.01 7.68 -55.47
N ILE A 700 22.83 6.68 -55.11
CA ILE A 700 24.06 6.40 -55.85
C ILE A 700 23.75 5.65 -57.15
N LEU A 701 22.81 4.69 -57.11
CA LEU A 701 22.30 4.02 -58.32
C LEU A 701 21.67 5.03 -59.29
N MET A 702 20.97 6.04 -58.76
CA MET A 702 20.43 7.16 -59.51
C MET A 702 21.52 7.99 -60.19
N SER A 703 22.55 8.41 -59.44
CA SER A 703 23.66 9.18 -59.99
C SER A 703 24.37 8.41 -61.12
N MET A 704 24.54 7.09 -60.95
CA MET A 704 25.15 6.20 -61.95
C MET A 704 24.23 5.89 -63.14
N GLY A 705 22.92 6.08 -63.03
CA GLY A 705 21.94 5.85 -64.11
C GLY A 705 21.64 4.38 -64.33
N ILE A 706 21.80 3.57 -63.27
CA ILE A 706 21.56 2.14 -63.32
C ILE A 706 20.10 1.91 -62.94
N THR A 707 19.32 1.45 -63.91
CA THR A 707 17.87 1.33 -63.83
C THR A 707 17.39 -0.12 -63.74
N SER A 708 18.30 -1.10 -63.77
CA SER A 708 17.97 -2.52 -63.66
C SER A 708 19.08 -3.34 -62.99
N LEU A 709 18.72 -4.54 -62.54
CA LEU A 709 19.66 -5.50 -61.95
C LEU A 709 20.69 -6.00 -62.98
N GLU A 710 20.31 -6.12 -64.25
CA GLU A 710 21.23 -6.52 -65.32
C GLU A 710 22.30 -5.45 -65.57
N GLU A 711 21.91 -4.17 -65.61
CA GLU A 711 22.85 -3.04 -65.70
C GLU A 711 23.79 -2.98 -64.49
N TRP A 712 23.29 -3.26 -63.28
CA TRP A 712 24.12 -3.35 -62.08
C TRP A 712 25.16 -4.47 -62.15
N GLN A 713 24.73 -5.66 -62.57
CA GLN A 713 25.61 -6.82 -62.71
C GLN A 713 26.68 -6.60 -63.76
N ASP A 714 26.39 -5.82 -64.81
CA ASP A 714 27.40 -5.44 -65.79
C ASP A 714 28.34 -4.35 -65.25
N ALA A 715 27.80 -3.37 -64.50
CA ALA A 715 28.57 -2.31 -63.88
C ALA A 715 29.64 -2.81 -62.91
N ILE A 716 29.30 -3.76 -62.04
CA ILE A 716 30.24 -4.26 -61.03
C ILE A 716 31.31 -5.22 -61.59
N LYS A 717 31.24 -5.61 -62.87
CA LYS A 717 32.33 -6.35 -63.53
C LYS A 717 33.56 -5.48 -63.77
N ASP A 718 33.40 -4.15 -63.82
CA ASP A 718 34.54 -3.23 -63.89
C ASP A 718 35.28 -3.24 -62.55
N LYS A 719 36.51 -3.76 -62.56
CA LYS A 719 37.37 -3.82 -61.36
C LYS A 719 37.50 -2.47 -60.66
N LYS A 720 37.65 -1.36 -61.39
CA LYS A 720 37.81 -0.02 -60.81
C LYS A 720 36.53 0.47 -60.13
N LEU A 721 35.37 0.10 -60.68
CA LEU A 721 34.07 0.45 -60.12
C LEU A 721 33.72 -0.43 -58.92
N SER A 722 34.01 -1.74 -58.99
CA SER A 722 33.77 -2.69 -57.90
C SER A 722 34.54 -2.33 -56.62
N GLU A 723 35.73 -1.73 -56.76
CA GLU A 723 36.55 -1.25 -55.65
C GLU A 723 35.96 -0.02 -54.93
N LEU A 724 34.95 0.64 -55.50
CA LEU A 724 34.27 1.78 -54.89
C LEU A 724 33.10 1.36 -53.99
N PHE A 725 32.62 0.11 -54.04
CA PHE A 725 31.40 -0.34 -53.34
C PHE A 725 31.64 -1.47 -52.34
N SER A 726 30.79 -1.57 -51.30
CA SER A 726 30.93 -2.61 -50.27
C SER A 726 30.46 -3.98 -50.79
N HIS A 727 31.25 -5.03 -50.53
CA HIS A 727 30.98 -6.39 -51.02
C HIS A 727 29.73 -7.07 -50.43
N GLU A 728 29.05 -6.44 -49.48
CA GLU A 728 27.94 -7.03 -48.72
C GLU A 728 26.55 -6.55 -49.16
N SER A 729 26.45 -5.60 -50.10
CA SER A 729 25.16 -4.98 -50.47
C SER A 729 24.79 -5.27 -51.93
N THR A 730 23.60 -5.83 -52.14
CA THR A 730 23.00 -6.02 -53.48
C THR A 730 21.76 -5.13 -53.61
N PRO A 731 21.58 -4.38 -54.72
CA PRO A 731 20.38 -3.56 -54.92
C PRO A 731 19.10 -4.39 -54.94
N THR A 732 18.02 -3.87 -54.37
CA THR A 732 16.69 -4.49 -54.45
C THR A 732 15.92 -4.00 -55.67
N THR A 733 14.91 -4.76 -56.12
CA THR A 733 14.02 -4.37 -57.23
C THR A 733 13.33 -3.02 -56.97
N ASP A 734 12.95 -2.73 -55.72
CA ASP A 734 12.30 -1.47 -55.34
C ASP A 734 13.22 -0.26 -55.52
N MET A 735 14.53 -0.42 -55.27
CA MET A 735 15.52 0.63 -55.50
C MET A 735 15.57 1.05 -56.98
N PHE A 736 15.47 0.08 -57.91
CA PHE A 736 15.49 0.37 -59.34
C PHE A 736 14.23 1.10 -59.81
N VAL A 737 13.05 0.74 -59.30
CA VAL A 737 11.79 1.44 -59.60
C VAL A 737 11.84 2.89 -59.13
N TYR A 738 12.42 3.13 -57.94
CA TYR A 738 12.60 4.47 -57.41
C TYR A 738 13.60 5.30 -58.22
N VAL A 739 14.75 4.70 -58.59
CA VAL A 739 15.77 5.32 -59.45
C VAL A 739 15.23 5.70 -60.82
N GLN A 740 14.46 4.82 -61.47
CA GLN A 740 13.80 5.10 -62.75
C GLN A 740 12.89 6.34 -62.65
N GLY A 741 12.11 6.45 -61.58
CA GLY A 741 11.24 7.61 -61.35
C GLY A 741 12.00 8.94 -61.22
N LEU A 742 13.19 8.92 -60.60
CA LEU A 742 13.99 10.13 -60.40
C LEU A 742 14.76 10.54 -61.66
N ILE A 743 15.24 9.60 -62.46
CA ILE A 743 15.87 9.90 -63.75
C ILE A 743 14.82 10.49 -64.72
N GLU A 744 13.60 9.95 -64.74
CA GLU A 744 12.49 10.52 -65.51
C GLU A 744 12.09 11.92 -65.02
N LYS A 745 12.07 12.15 -63.71
CA LYS A 745 11.84 13.47 -63.12
C LYS A 745 12.92 14.47 -63.56
N ALA A 746 14.19 14.08 -63.50
CA ALA A 746 15.31 14.93 -63.92
C ALA A 746 15.23 15.29 -65.42
N LYS A 747 14.92 14.30 -66.28
CA LYS A 747 14.66 14.55 -67.71
C LYS A 747 13.54 15.56 -67.90
N LYS A 748 12.42 15.39 -67.20
CA LYS A 748 11.27 16.29 -67.31
C LYS A 748 11.61 17.73 -66.90
N ASN A 749 12.33 17.89 -65.79
CA ASN A 749 12.75 19.20 -65.29
C ASN A 749 13.70 19.90 -66.28
N VAL A 750 14.68 19.17 -66.83
CA VAL A 750 15.59 19.72 -67.85
C VAL A 750 14.82 20.08 -69.13
N ILE A 751 13.91 19.23 -69.60
CA ILE A 751 13.06 19.53 -70.78
C ILE A 751 12.22 20.80 -70.54
N GLU A 752 11.65 20.98 -69.34
CA GLU A 752 10.89 22.18 -68.99
C GLU A 752 11.76 23.45 -69.04
N VAL A 753 12.98 23.39 -68.51
CA VAL A 753 13.93 24.52 -68.59
C VAL A 753 14.33 24.79 -70.05
N LEU A 754 14.67 23.77 -70.82
CA LEU A 754 15.04 23.90 -72.23
C LEU A 754 13.90 24.48 -73.09
N SER A 755 12.65 24.10 -72.81
CA SER A 755 11.48 24.61 -73.54
C SER A 755 11.23 26.12 -73.35
N ASN A 756 11.73 26.68 -72.24
CA ASN A 756 11.64 28.11 -71.94
C ASN A 756 12.79 28.93 -72.54
N LEU A 757 13.82 28.29 -73.07
CA LEU A 757 14.97 28.95 -73.69
C LEU A 757 14.75 29.04 -75.21
N GLN A 758 14.72 30.27 -75.75
CA GLN A 758 14.53 30.52 -77.18
C GLN A 758 15.62 29.93 -78.09
N GLU A 759 16.74 29.52 -77.48
CA GLU A 759 17.91 28.97 -78.17
C GLU A 759 17.75 27.49 -78.54
N TYR A 760 16.77 26.78 -77.94
CA TYR A 760 16.56 25.35 -78.10
C TYR A 760 15.22 25.07 -78.82
N ASN A 761 15.24 24.19 -79.81
CA ASN A 761 14.07 23.62 -80.45
C ASN A 761 13.98 22.12 -80.11
N LEU A 762 12.83 21.73 -79.55
CA LEU A 762 12.52 20.38 -79.05
C LEU A 762 11.48 19.63 -79.91
N ASP A 763 11.16 20.11 -81.11
CA ASP A 763 10.10 19.55 -81.98
C ASP A 763 10.36 18.08 -82.37
N ASN A 764 11.63 17.67 -82.45
CA ASN A 764 12.06 16.31 -82.80
C ASN A 764 12.68 15.55 -81.61
N LEU A 765 12.35 15.95 -80.37
CA LEU A 765 12.93 15.35 -79.17
C LEU A 765 12.65 13.85 -79.09
N ASP A 766 13.71 13.05 -79.04
CA ASP A 766 13.68 11.63 -78.72
C ASP A 766 14.23 11.39 -77.31
N THR A 767 13.36 10.93 -76.41
CA THR A 767 13.70 10.57 -75.03
C THR A 767 13.95 9.07 -74.84
N SER A 768 13.78 8.27 -75.91
CA SER A 768 13.83 6.81 -75.88
C SER A 768 15.20 6.22 -76.26
N THR A 769 16.11 7.04 -76.80
CA THR A 769 17.44 6.59 -77.27
C THR A 769 18.29 5.98 -76.16
N ALA A 770 18.28 6.57 -74.95
CA ALA A 770 18.89 6.01 -73.75
C ALA A 770 18.26 6.61 -72.48
N PRO A 771 18.35 5.93 -71.31
CA PRO A 771 17.72 6.37 -70.06
C PRO A 771 18.11 7.76 -69.59
N THR A 772 19.29 8.27 -69.97
CA THR A 772 19.87 9.54 -69.51
C THR A 772 20.19 10.51 -70.67
N VAL A 773 19.82 10.18 -71.91
CA VAL A 773 20.13 10.99 -73.10
C VAL A 773 18.84 11.55 -73.71
N LEU A 774 18.91 12.81 -74.14
CA LEU A 774 17.93 13.49 -74.98
C LEU A 774 18.55 13.71 -76.36
N ALA A 775 17.99 13.09 -77.39
CA ALA A 775 18.42 13.21 -78.78
C ALA A 775 17.44 14.06 -79.60
N GLY A 776 17.85 14.53 -80.78
CA GLY A 776 16.99 15.32 -81.67
C GLY A 776 16.74 16.77 -81.23
N VAL A 777 17.54 17.28 -80.28
CA VAL A 777 17.47 18.67 -79.81
C VAL A 777 18.29 19.57 -80.73
N LEU A 778 17.69 20.66 -81.21
CA LEU A 778 18.38 21.66 -82.02
C LEU A 778 18.71 22.88 -81.15
N LYS A 779 19.98 23.28 -81.07
CA LYS A 779 20.41 24.56 -80.48
C LYS A 779 20.79 25.52 -81.59
N GLY A 780 19.92 26.49 -81.88
CA GLY A 780 19.94 27.23 -83.15
C GLY A 780 19.66 26.31 -84.34
N ASP A 781 20.59 26.21 -85.29
CA ASP A 781 20.50 25.34 -86.49
C ASP A 781 21.30 24.02 -86.35
N LYS A 782 21.87 23.73 -85.17
CA LYS A 782 22.73 22.55 -84.95
C LYS A 782 22.05 21.53 -84.05
N GLU A 783 22.05 20.28 -84.48
CA GLU A 783 21.61 19.15 -83.66
C GLU A 783 22.66 18.87 -82.58
N ILE A 784 22.20 18.78 -81.34
CA ILE A 784 23.01 18.50 -80.15
C ILE A 784 22.43 17.33 -79.37
N SER A 785 23.30 16.57 -78.71
CA SER A 785 22.91 15.51 -77.77
C SER A 785 23.04 16.03 -76.34
N ILE A 786 21.97 15.94 -75.55
CA ILE A 786 21.97 16.39 -74.15
C ILE A 786 21.96 15.19 -73.22
N ILE A 787 22.97 15.11 -72.35
CA ILE A 787 23.03 14.11 -71.28
C ILE A 787 22.50 14.73 -70.00
N VAL A 788 21.51 14.07 -69.38
CA VAL A 788 20.86 14.51 -68.15
C VAL A 788 21.23 13.60 -67.00
N ARG A 789 21.74 14.19 -65.90
CA ARG A 789 22.13 13.46 -64.69
C ARG A 789 21.61 14.11 -63.41
N PRO A 790 20.94 13.37 -62.52
CA PRO A 790 20.65 13.90 -61.19
C PRO A 790 21.93 14.00 -60.36
N ALA A 791 22.10 15.10 -59.62
CA ALA A 791 23.24 15.30 -58.75
C ALA A 791 23.05 14.56 -57.42
N TYR A 792 24.12 13.92 -56.93
CA TYR A 792 24.16 13.29 -55.61
C TYR A 792 25.27 13.92 -54.78
N ASN A 793 24.91 14.53 -53.65
CA ASN A 793 25.89 15.15 -52.73
C ASN A 793 26.86 16.12 -53.45
N ASP A 794 26.33 16.95 -54.35
CA ASP A 794 27.07 17.87 -55.23
C ASP A 794 28.02 17.19 -56.26
N GLU A 795 27.88 15.88 -56.47
CA GLU A 795 28.68 15.09 -57.41
C GLU A 795 27.81 14.39 -58.48
N VAL A 796 28.41 14.10 -59.64
CA VAL A 796 27.78 13.37 -60.74
C VAL A 796 28.67 12.20 -61.16
N ILE A 797 28.10 10.99 -61.20
CA ILE A 797 28.83 9.79 -61.56
C ILE A 797 28.44 9.38 -62.99
N ILE A 798 29.32 9.65 -63.97
CA ILE A 798 29.14 9.19 -65.36
C ILE A 798 29.78 7.82 -65.51
N TYR A 799 28.95 6.78 -65.61
CA TYR A 799 29.40 5.40 -65.72
C TYR A 799 29.45 4.90 -67.17
N TYR A 800 28.41 5.13 -67.97
CA TYR A 800 28.32 4.50 -69.28
C TYR A 800 29.37 5.04 -70.25
N GLY A 801 30.10 4.13 -70.90
CA GLY A 801 31.08 4.48 -71.93
C GLY A 801 30.44 5.29 -73.07
N SER A 802 29.21 4.94 -73.45
CA SER A 802 28.43 5.66 -74.47
C SER A 802 28.15 7.12 -74.12
N GLU A 803 27.96 7.46 -72.84
CA GLU A 803 27.78 8.86 -72.42
C GLU A 803 29.09 9.64 -72.49
N ARG A 804 30.20 9.01 -72.11
CA ARG A 804 31.52 9.61 -72.23
C ARG A 804 31.89 9.83 -73.69
N ASP A 805 31.57 8.85 -74.54
CA ASP A 805 31.76 8.94 -75.99
C ASP A 805 30.92 10.10 -76.57
N ILE A 806 29.64 10.24 -76.17
CA ILE A 806 28.77 11.36 -76.59
C ILE A 806 29.35 12.71 -76.16
N LEU A 807 29.87 12.82 -74.93
CA LEU A 807 30.49 14.05 -74.40
C LEU A 807 31.82 14.40 -75.08
N ASP A 808 32.46 13.44 -75.73
CA ASP A 808 33.69 13.65 -76.50
C ASP A 808 33.41 14.24 -77.90
N TYR A 809 32.16 14.16 -78.40
CA TYR A 809 31.75 14.80 -79.65
C TYR A 809 31.35 16.28 -79.43
N GLU A 810 31.77 17.16 -80.36
CA GLU A 810 31.62 18.62 -80.26
C GLU A 810 30.18 19.18 -80.05
N PRO A 811 29.10 18.57 -80.57
CA PRO A 811 27.74 19.06 -80.30
C PRO A 811 27.06 18.28 -79.16
N SER A 812 27.62 18.32 -77.95
CA SER A 812 27.03 17.69 -76.77
C SER A 812 27.00 18.62 -75.55
N GLU A 813 26.01 18.42 -74.68
CA GLU A 813 25.88 19.18 -73.42
C GLU A 813 25.59 18.24 -72.24
N LEU A 814 26.21 18.53 -71.09
CA LEU A 814 25.89 17.88 -69.81
C LEU A 814 25.00 18.78 -68.98
N TRP A 815 23.82 18.29 -68.62
CA TRP A 815 22.85 18.97 -67.77
C TRP A 815 22.64 18.18 -66.48
N ILE A 816 22.58 18.91 -65.36
CA ILE A 816 22.34 18.32 -64.05
C ILE A 816 21.06 18.83 -63.43
N ASP A 817 20.39 17.99 -62.65
CA ASP A 817 19.26 18.36 -61.80
C ASP A 817 19.58 18.02 -60.33
N ASP A 818 19.63 19.04 -59.49
CA ASP A 818 19.87 18.92 -58.04
C ASP A 818 18.59 19.12 -57.21
N ASP A 819 17.41 18.91 -57.82
CA ASP A 819 16.07 19.17 -57.29
C ASP A 819 15.76 20.65 -57.00
N VAL A 820 16.72 21.58 -57.22
CA VAL A 820 16.58 23.02 -56.97
C VAL A 820 16.63 23.84 -58.26
N ASP A 821 17.65 23.64 -59.11
CA ASP A 821 17.80 24.37 -60.37
C ASP A 821 18.53 23.53 -61.45
N PRO A 822 17.82 23.04 -62.48
CA PRO A 822 18.44 22.31 -63.58
C PRO A 822 19.38 23.21 -64.38
N ARG A 823 20.67 22.85 -64.44
CA ARG A 823 21.70 23.70 -65.05
C ARG A 823 22.70 22.92 -65.89
N GLN A 824 23.25 23.59 -66.90
CA GLN A 824 24.32 23.06 -67.74
C GLN A 824 25.67 23.09 -66.99
N ILE A 825 26.40 21.98 -67.02
CA ILE A 825 27.79 21.88 -66.57
C ILE A 825 28.70 21.98 -67.79
N THR A 826 29.50 23.05 -67.81
CA THR A 826 30.48 23.29 -68.88
C THR A 826 31.86 22.73 -68.50
N LEU A 827 32.71 22.45 -69.50
CA LEU A 827 34.11 22.07 -69.25
C LEU A 827 34.84 23.10 -68.36
N GLY A 828 34.54 24.40 -68.53
CA GLY A 828 35.09 25.46 -67.69
C GLY A 828 34.64 25.39 -66.23
N HIS A 829 33.43 24.88 -65.96
CA HIS A 829 32.97 24.61 -64.60
C HIS A 829 33.78 23.47 -63.97
N ILE A 830 33.97 22.37 -64.70
CA ILE A 830 34.74 21.18 -64.24
C ILE A 830 36.20 21.55 -63.96
N LEU A 831 36.85 22.29 -64.86
CA LEU A 831 38.25 22.71 -64.66
C LEU A 831 38.42 23.57 -63.39
N LYS A 832 37.42 24.41 -63.07
CA LYS A 832 37.43 25.25 -61.87
C LYS A 832 37.11 24.46 -60.60
N SER A 833 36.05 23.65 -60.59
CA SER A 833 35.62 22.91 -59.41
C SER A 833 36.63 21.82 -59.01
N SER A 834 37.25 21.16 -59.99
CA SER A 834 38.27 20.15 -59.75
C SER A 834 39.70 20.70 -59.65
N ASN A 835 39.86 22.03 -59.72
CA ASN A 835 41.14 22.74 -59.61
C ASN A 835 42.22 22.21 -60.60
N ILE A 836 41.79 21.87 -61.82
CA ILE A 836 42.64 21.31 -62.87
C ILE A 836 43.35 22.48 -63.58
N VAL A 837 44.58 22.75 -63.16
CA VAL A 837 45.41 23.84 -63.74
C VAL A 837 46.25 23.35 -64.93
N LYS A 838 46.45 22.03 -65.05
CA LYS A 838 47.21 21.39 -66.13
C LYS A 838 46.56 20.05 -66.46
N PHE A 839 46.27 19.81 -67.74
CA PHE A 839 45.78 18.55 -68.26
C PHE A 839 46.57 18.16 -69.51
N PRO A 840 46.76 16.86 -69.79
CA PRO A 840 47.34 16.40 -71.05
C PRO A 840 46.37 16.68 -72.19
N VAL A 841 46.90 17.15 -73.33
CA VAL A 841 46.19 17.22 -74.61
C VAL A 841 46.72 16.13 -75.51
#